data_AF-A0A7X8WJK2-F1
#
_entry.id   AF-A0A7X8WJK2-F1
#
_cell.length_a   1.000
_cell.length_b   1.000
_cell.length_c   1.000
_cell.angle_alpha   90.00
_cell.angle_beta   90.00
_cell.angle_gamma   90.00
#
_symmetry.space_group_name_H-M   'P 1'
#
loop_
_entity.id
_entity.type
_entity.pdbx_description
1 polymer ?
#
loop_
_entity_poly.entity_id
_entity_poly.type
_entity_poly.pdbx_seq_one_letter_code
_entity_poly.pdbx_strand_id
1 'polypeptide(L)'
;LVCSLYRKQEAPNSFKDGLQTLEKKFGKDKIEKLLLDFTEEFPPVAVYQNTISHKDYLAASTNGISNKVTTLEEFMLLKLANENPAFGPFLILFNDKKLAENPIYDAVWAEMQNFFKAQPLFGPNYTDLISMLREPVIASPYSLKGQLDYIRQKWAAFLGEWLLRLLAGMDIISEEEKPGWSGTFSGPPPMEVYNYDSLMTEYERFSPDREWMPRVILIAKTVLVWLDQLTKKYKTEITGLDQIPDQELDLLAQQGFTGLWLIGLWERSWASKRIKQINGNPEAAASAYSLHDYEIADNLGGWDGLENLRRRLWYRGIRLASDMVPNHTGMDAKWVVGKPQLFVQRSDCPFPTYTFNGENLSLDSRVSVYLEDHYYSKNDCAVVFKRVDNYTGETRYIYHGNDGTGMPWNDTAQIDFLNPDAREEVIQEILHVARNFPIIRFDAAMVLAKKHIRRLWYPEPGQGGDIASRSESAINREEFEKRIPTEFWREVVDRVAKEVPDTLLLAEAFWMMEGYFVRTLGMHRVYNSAFMNMLKREENSKYRATVKNTMEFDSQVLKRFVNFMNNPDEETAVAQFGKGDKYFGVCTLMVTMPGLPMFGHGQIQGFQEKYGMEFTKAYWDEVDDIDLIERHKQVIFPLMKKRYLFSEIENFCFYDVWNNGSVNENIYAYSNRFGTESAVVFYNNVYDQASGWIKESCPSMINHKSITRCIADAIGLENKENGYCIFQEQKSGLWYIRSNKDLFEKGMFVHLNGFE
;
A
#
# COMPACT_ATOMS: atom_id res chain seq x y z
N LEU A 1 -5.89 8.56 -39.37
CA LEU A 1 -4.40 8.57 -39.39
C LEU A 1 -3.82 7.71 -40.52
N VAL A 2 -4.03 6.39 -40.51
CA VAL A 2 -3.46 5.45 -41.51
C VAL A 2 -3.76 5.86 -42.96
N CYS A 3 -5.01 6.19 -43.28
CA CYS A 3 -5.40 6.67 -44.61
C CYS A 3 -4.67 7.96 -45.04
N SER A 4 -4.41 8.87 -44.09
CA SER A 4 -3.63 10.09 -44.34
C SER A 4 -2.15 9.78 -44.58
N LEU A 5 -1.56 8.83 -43.85
CA LEU A 5 -0.17 8.41 -44.07
C LEU A 5 -0.01 7.73 -45.43
N TYR A 6 -0.96 6.87 -45.80
CA TYR A 6 -1.00 6.22 -47.10
C TYR A 6 -1.04 7.22 -48.27
N ARG A 7 -1.89 8.26 -48.17
CA ARG A 7 -1.90 9.35 -49.15
C ARG A 7 -0.57 10.11 -49.21
N LYS A 8 0.07 10.33 -48.06
CA LYS A 8 1.31 11.10 -47.99
C LYS A 8 2.52 10.34 -48.53
N GLN A 9 2.58 9.03 -48.32
CA GLN A 9 3.77 8.21 -48.59
C GLN A 9 3.70 7.48 -49.92
N GLU A 10 2.54 6.91 -50.28
CA GLU A 10 2.44 5.97 -51.42
C GLU A 10 1.55 6.50 -52.55
N ALA A 11 0.34 6.97 -52.25
CA ALA A 11 -0.66 7.30 -53.27
C ALA A 11 -1.47 8.58 -52.96
N PRO A 12 -0.94 9.77 -53.28
CA PRO A 12 -1.55 11.07 -52.96
C PRO A 12 -2.98 11.28 -53.49
N ASN A 13 -3.28 10.74 -54.66
CA ASN A 13 -4.59 10.90 -55.32
C ASN A 13 -5.52 9.70 -55.14
N SER A 14 -5.13 8.67 -54.38
CA SER A 14 -5.86 7.38 -54.28
C SER A 14 -7.36 7.52 -54.03
N PHE A 15 -7.79 8.36 -53.07
CA PHE A 15 -9.22 8.55 -52.77
C PHE A 15 -9.96 9.39 -53.83
N LYS A 16 -9.26 10.30 -54.51
CA LYS A 16 -9.81 11.08 -55.62
C LYS A 16 -10.01 10.19 -56.85
N ASP A 17 -9.02 9.35 -57.15
CA ASP A 17 -9.07 8.39 -58.26
C ASP A 17 -10.10 7.29 -57.98
N GLY A 18 -10.25 6.88 -56.72
CA GLY A 18 -11.32 6.00 -56.25
C GLY A 18 -12.71 6.60 -56.49
N LEU A 19 -12.91 7.87 -56.10
CA LEU A 19 -14.18 8.57 -56.37
C LEU A 19 -14.50 8.63 -57.87
N GLN A 20 -13.52 8.98 -58.71
CA GLN A 20 -13.70 9.01 -60.17
C GLN A 20 -14.03 7.62 -60.75
N THR A 21 -13.42 6.56 -60.22
CA THR A 21 -13.69 5.18 -60.61
C THR A 21 -15.12 4.79 -60.29
N LEU A 22 -15.61 5.16 -59.10
CA LEU A 22 -16.98 4.92 -58.67
C LEU A 22 -17.99 5.72 -59.51
N GLU A 23 -17.72 7.01 -59.77
CA GLU A 23 -18.56 7.86 -60.63
C GLU A 23 -18.66 7.29 -62.05
N LYS A 24 -17.56 6.75 -62.59
CA LYS A 24 -17.54 6.11 -63.92
C LYS A 24 -18.35 4.81 -63.97
N LYS A 25 -18.36 4.03 -62.88
CA LYS A 25 -19.03 2.72 -62.83
C LYS A 25 -20.52 2.81 -62.51
N PHE A 26 -20.89 3.64 -61.53
CA PHE A 26 -22.26 3.71 -61.01
C PHE A 26 -23.04 4.94 -61.48
N GLY A 27 -22.35 5.93 -62.06
CA GLY A 27 -22.91 7.20 -62.48
C GLY A 27 -22.80 8.27 -61.39
N LYS A 28 -22.44 9.49 -61.80
CA LYS A 28 -22.18 10.62 -60.91
C LYS A 28 -23.38 10.95 -59.99
N ASP A 29 -24.59 10.99 -60.54
CA ASP A 29 -25.79 11.34 -59.78
C ASP A 29 -26.09 10.34 -58.65
N LYS A 30 -25.80 9.05 -58.87
CA LYS A 30 -26.02 8.02 -57.84
C LYS A 30 -25.00 8.11 -56.72
N ILE A 31 -23.73 8.33 -57.07
CA ILE A 31 -22.66 8.53 -56.07
C ILE A 31 -22.89 9.80 -55.26
N GLU A 32 -23.27 10.90 -55.91
CA GLU A 32 -23.58 12.15 -55.23
C GLU A 32 -24.77 12.02 -54.29
N LYS A 33 -25.81 11.27 -54.68
CA LYS A 33 -26.91 10.92 -53.79
C LYS A 33 -26.44 10.10 -52.58
N LEU A 34 -25.61 9.08 -52.78
CA LEU A 34 -25.09 8.27 -51.68
C LEU A 34 -24.26 9.10 -50.67
N LEU A 35 -23.41 10.01 -51.16
CA LEU A 35 -22.64 10.91 -50.30
C LEU A 35 -23.55 11.90 -49.57
N LEU A 36 -24.65 12.33 -50.19
CA LEU A 36 -25.66 13.16 -49.54
C LEU A 36 -26.37 12.38 -48.43
N ASP A 37 -26.84 11.16 -48.70
CA ASP A 37 -27.47 10.28 -47.71
C ASP A 37 -26.53 10.04 -46.51
N PHE A 38 -25.23 9.83 -46.77
CA PHE A 38 -24.21 9.70 -45.72
C PHE A 38 -24.10 10.98 -44.88
N THR A 39 -24.05 12.15 -45.52
CA THR A 39 -23.92 13.44 -44.83
C THR A 39 -25.18 13.78 -44.03
N GLU A 40 -26.36 13.33 -44.47
CA GLU A 40 -27.61 13.51 -43.73
C GLU A 40 -27.66 12.64 -42.47
N GLU A 41 -27.15 11.42 -42.54
CA GLU A 41 -27.12 10.50 -41.40
C GLU A 41 -25.96 10.81 -40.43
N PHE A 42 -24.81 11.20 -40.95
CA PHE A 42 -23.60 11.53 -40.21
C PHE A 42 -23.14 12.97 -40.54
N PRO A 43 -23.89 14.00 -40.11
CA PRO A 43 -23.61 15.37 -40.48
C PRO A 43 -22.29 15.88 -39.86
N PRO A 44 -21.40 16.47 -40.67
CA PRO A 44 -20.25 17.22 -40.16
C PRO A 44 -20.71 18.36 -39.24
N VAL A 45 -19.85 18.78 -38.30
CA VAL A 45 -20.19 19.78 -37.26
C VAL A 45 -20.88 21.03 -37.83
N ALA A 46 -20.37 21.58 -38.94
CA ALA A 46 -20.94 22.77 -39.57
C ALA A 46 -22.35 22.55 -40.11
N VAL A 47 -22.64 21.35 -40.65
CA VAL A 47 -23.95 20.96 -41.14
C VAL A 47 -24.90 20.68 -39.97
N TYR A 48 -24.43 19.97 -38.94
CA TYR A 48 -25.19 19.69 -37.72
C TYR A 48 -25.62 20.97 -36.98
N GLN A 49 -24.75 21.99 -36.96
CA GLN A 49 -25.04 23.32 -36.41
C GLN A 49 -25.89 24.22 -37.33
N ASN A 50 -26.36 23.70 -38.48
CA ASN A 50 -27.13 24.44 -39.50
C ASN A 50 -26.42 25.68 -40.07
N THR A 51 -25.08 25.69 -40.09
CA THR A 51 -24.30 26.82 -40.65
C THR A 51 -24.10 26.72 -42.16
N ILE A 52 -24.15 25.50 -42.71
CA ILE A 52 -24.04 25.20 -44.15
C ILE A 52 -24.98 24.05 -44.50
N SER A 53 -25.56 24.05 -45.70
CA SER A 53 -26.41 22.94 -46.14
C SER A 53 -25.57 21.71 -46.50
N HIS A 54 -26.17 20.51 -46.45
CA HIS A 54 -25.51 19.25 -46.85
C HIS A 54 -24.91 19.33 -48.27
N LYS A 55 -25.64 19.94 -49.21
CA LYS A 55 -25.21 20.09 -50.60
C LYS A 55 -24.05 21.08 -50.74
N ASP A 56 -24.12 22.20 -50.03
CA ASP A 56 -23.07 23.22 -50.07
C ASP A 56 -21.78 22.70 -49.42
N TYR A 57 -21.88 21.89 -48.36
CA TYR A 57 -20.74 21.21 -47.77
C TYR A 57 -20.08 20.27 -48.79
N LEU A 58 -20.84 19.39 -49.45
CA LEU A 58 -20.28 18.46 -50.45
C LEU A 58 -19.69 19.17 -51.67
N ALA A 59 -20.19 20.34 -52.04
CA ALA A 59 -19.64 21.15 -53.13
C ALA A 59 -18.33 21.87 -52.75
N ALA A 60 -18.05 22.04 -51.46
CA ALA A 60 -16.89 22.76 -50.95
C ALA A 60 -15.63 21.88 -50.83
N SER A 61 -14.53 22.52 -50.41
CA SER A 61 -13.27 21.86 -50.07
C SER A 61 -12.79 22.37 -48.72
N THR A 62 -12.30 21.47 -47.87
CA THR A 62 -11.74 21.78 -46.55
C THR A 62 -10.26 21.48 -46.58
N ASN A 63 -9.42 22.44 -46.18
CA ASN A 63 -7.95 22.31 -46.18
C ASN A 63 -7.36 21.84 -47.54
N GLY A 64 -7.96 22.30 -48.65
CA GLY A 64 -7.52 21.95 -50.00
C GLY A 64 -7.94 20.56 -50.50
N ILE A 65 -8.73 19.80 -49.72
CA ILE A 65 -9.28 18.50 -50.10
C ILE A 65 -10.79 18.65 -50.36
N SER A 66 -11.29 18.06 -51.45
CA SER A 66 -12.72 18.06 -51.75
C SER A 66 -13.50 17.33 -50.66
N ASN A 67 -14.58 17.93 -50.16
CA ASN A 67 -15.40 17.32 -49.12
C ASN A 67 -16.05 16.00 -49.57
N LYS A 68 -16.29 15.81 -50.89
CA LYS A 68 -16.72 14.52 -51.45
C LYS A 68 -15.70 13.41 -51.22
N VAL A 69 -14.41 13.73 -51.31
CA VAL A 69 -13.31 12.78 -51.09
C VAL A 69 -13.20 12.42 -49.61
N THR A 70 -13.32 13.41 -48.71
CA THR A 70 -13.36 13.18 -47.27
C THR A 70 -14.57 12.32 -46.87
N THR A 71 -15.75 12.63 -47.40
CA THR A 71 -16.98 11.86 -47.14
C THR A 71 -16.85 10.41 -47.62
N LEU A 72 -16.18 10.18 -48.76
CA LEU A 72 -15.89 8.83 -49.25
C LEU A 72 -14.91 8.07 -48.34
N GLU A 73 -13.90 8.75 -47.80
CA GLU A 73 -13.00 8.16 -46.80
C GLU A 73 -13.75 7.77 -45.52
N GLU A 74 -14.60 8.65 -45.00
CA GLU A 74 -15.42 8.39 -43.81
C GLU A 74 -16.43 7.27 -44.03
N PHE A 75 -17.03 7.19 -45.23
CA PHE A 75 -17.86 6.06 -45.64
C PHE A 75 -17.14 4.72 -45.53
N MET A 76 -15.89 4.65 -46.01
CA MET A 76 -15.06 3.44 -45.89
C MET A 76 -14.79 3.10 -44.42
N LEU A 77 -14.47 4.08 -43.58
CA LEU A 77 -14.23 3.86 -42.16
C LEU A 77 -15.49 3.38 -41.44
N LEU A 78 -16.66 3.91 -41.81
CA LEU A 78 -17.96 3.46 -41.29
C LEU A 78 -18.22 1.99 -41.63
N LYS A 79 -17.97 1.56 -42.88
CA LYS A 79 -18.10 0.15 -43.28
C LYS A 79 -17.17 -0.75 -42.47
N LEU A 80 -15.90 -0.35 -42.33
CA LEU A 80 -14.93 -1.10 -41.53
C LEU A 80 -15.33 -1.21 -40.05
N ALA A 81 -15.94 -0.16 -39.49
CA ALA A 81 -16.45 -0.18 -38.13
C ALA A 81 -17.66 -1.12 -37.97
N ASN A 82 -18.62 -1.07 -38.90
CA ASN A 82 -19.80 -1.96 -38.86
C ASN A 82 -19.45 -3.44 -39.15
N GLU A 83 -18.36 -3.72 -39.88
CA GLU A 83 -17.82 -5.07 -40.09
C GLU A 83 -17.03 -5.62 -38.89
N ASN A 84 -16.70 -4.78 -37.89
CA ASN A 84 -15.92 -5.18 -36.71
C ASN A 84 -16.81 -5.73 -35.59
N PRO A 85 -16.77 -7.05 -35.28
CA PRO A 85 -17.64 -7.63 -34.26
C PRO A 85 -17.42 -7.05 -32.86
N ALA A 86 -16.20 -6.61 -32.54
CA ALA A 86 -15.87 -6.00 -31.25
C ALA A 86 -16.58 -4.65 -31.00
N PHE A 87 -17.10 -4.00 -32.05
CA PHE A 87 -17.87 -2.77 -31.94
C PHE A 87 -19.36 -2.99 -31.65
N GLY A 88 -19.82 -4.23 -31.48
CA GLY A 88 -21.23 -4.57 -31.23
C GLY A 88 -21.93 -3.68 -30.17
N PRO A 89 -21.36 -3.47 -28.97
CA PRO A 89 -21.96 -2.60 -27.94
C PRO A 89 -22.11 -1.13 -28.35
N PHE A 90 -21.30 -0.65 -29.30
CA PHE A 90 -21.21 0.76 -29.69
C PHE A 90 -21.98 1.08 -30.97
N LEU A 91 -22.60 0.09 -31.62
CA LEU A 91 -23.35 0.28 -32.87
C LEU A 91 -24.46 1.33 -32.74
N ILE A 92 -24.98 1.59 -31.54
CA ILE A 92 -25.95 2.68 -31.32
C ILE A 92 -25.43 4.06 -31.78
N LEU A 93 -24.11 4.25 -31.85
CA LEU A 93 -23.49 5.51 -32.23
C LEU A 93 -23.23 5.64 -33.75
N PHE A 94 -23.05 4.53 -34.48
CA PHE A 94 -22.58 4.54 -35.88
C PHE A 94 -23.11 3.39 -36.76
N ASN A 95 -24.31 2.88 -36.46
CA ASN A 95 -24.94 1.83 -37.25
C ASN A 95 -25.26 2.29 -38.68
N ASP A 96 -24.88 1.50 -39.69
CA ASP A 96 -25.07 1.81 -41.11
C ASP A 96 -26.42 1.35 -41.72
N LYS A 97 -27.32 0.74 -40.95
CA LYS A 97 -28.59 0.16 -41.43
C LYS A 97 -29.41 1.07 -42.35
N LYS A 98 -29.52 2.37 -42.04
CA LYS A 98 -30.30 3.33 -42.85
C LYS A 98 -29.61 3.62 -44.18
N LEU A 99 -28.27 3.70 -44.19
CA LEU A 99 -27.51 3.90 -45.42
C LEU A 99 -27.51 2.64 -46.30
N ALA A 100 -27.58 1.46 -45.70
CA ALA A 100 -27.71 0.19 -46.41
C ALA A 100 -29.03 0.05 -47.21
N GLU A 101 -30.03 0.88 -46.94
CA GLU A 101 -31.24 0.97 -47.77
C GLU A 101 -30.95 1.54 -49.17
N ASN A 102 -29.83 2.25 -49.36
CA ASN A 102 -29.43 2.77 -50.65
C ASN A 102 -28.99 1.60 -51.59
N PRO A 103 -29.60 1.43 -52.78
CA PRO A 103 -29.35 0.28 -53.66
C PRO A 103 -27.91 0.09 -54.14
N ILE A 104 -27.07 1.14 -54.07
CA ILE A 104 -25.67 1.06 -54.49
C ILE A 104 -24.70 0.96 -53.31
N TYR A 105 -25.18 0.97 -52.06
CA TYR A 105 -24.34 1.00 -50.84
C TYR A 105 -23.30 -0.12 -50.82
N ASP A 106 -23.74 -1.38 -50.83
CA ASP A 106 -22.85 -2.55 -50.80
C ASP A 106 -22.04 -2.70 -52.10
N ALA A 107 -22.61 -2.31 -53.24
CA ALA A 107 -21.93 -2.38 -54.53
C ALA A 107 -20.76 -1.39 -54.61
N VAL A 108 -20.91 -0.19 -54.05
CA VAL A 108 -19.84 0.82 -53.93
C VAL A 108 -18.76 0.30 -52.98
N TRP A 109 -19.13 -0.31 -51.86
CA TRP A 109 -18.15 -0.88 -50.93
C TRP A 109 -17.31 -1.99 -51.57
N ALA A 110 -17.95 -2.94 -52.27
CA ALA A 110 -17.26 -4.00 -52.99
C ALA A 110 -16.31 -3.44 -54.08
N GLU A 111 -16.71 -2.37 -54.76
CA GLU A 111 -15.85 -1.73 -55.76
C GLU A 111 -14.66 -1.00 -55.13
N MET A 112 -14.85 -0.34 -53.99
CA MET A 112 -13.74 0.26 -53.24
C MET A 112 -12.71 -0.80 -52.82
N GLN A 113 -13.16 -1.95 -52.34
CA GLN A 113 -12.28 -3.07 -52.02
C GLN A 113 -11.47 -3.55 -53.24
N ASN A 114 -12.11 -3.64 -54.41
CA ASN A 114 -11.41 -4.01 -55.64
C ASN A 114 -10.42 -2.93 -56.11
N PHE A 115 -10.79 -1.65 -55.98
CA PHE A 115 -9.94 -0.54 -56.35
C PHE A 115 -8.64 -0.53 -55.53
N PHE A 116 -8.72 -0.64 -54.20
CA PHE A 116 -7.53 -0.58 -53.34
C PHE A 116 -6.60 -1.79 -53.50
N LYS A 117 -7.11 -2.96 -53.90
CA LYS A 117 -6.26 -4.12 -54.28
C LYS A 117 -5.32 -3.84 -55.46
N ALA A 118 -5.66 -2.89 -56.32
CA ALA A 118 -4.83 -2.49 -57.47
C ALA A 118 -3.89 -1.30 -57.16
N GLN A 119 -3.94 -0.77 -55.94
CA GLN A 119 -3.09 0.34 -55.50
C GLN A 119 -1.79 -0.16 -54.84
N PRO A 120 -0.79 0.72 -54.61
CA PRO A 120 0.43 0.34 -53.91
C PRO A 120 0.18 -0.31 -52.54
N LEU A 121 1.00 -1.31 -52.21
CA LEU A 121 0.96 -1.99 -50.92
C LEU A 121 1.48 -1.07 -49.81
N PHE A 122 0.97 -1.23 -48.58
CA PHE A 122 1.26 -0.36 -47.45
C PHE A 122 1.34 -1.13 -46.13
N GLY A 123 1.94 -0.50 -45.12
CA GLY A 123 2.03 -1.05 -43.77
C GLY A 123 3.10 -2.15 -43.59
N PRO A 124 3.18 -2.73 -42.38
CA PRO A 124 4.26 -3.64 -42.01
C PRO A 124 4.19 -5.00 -42.71
N ASN A 125 3.01 -5.44 -43.12
CA ASN A 125 2.80 -6.72 -43.80
C ASN A 125 2.71 -6.58 -45.34
N TYR A 126 2.93 -5.36 -45.88
CA TYR A 126 2.82 -5.06 -47.31
C TYR A 126 1.49 -5.55 -47.92
N THR A 127 0.36 -5.11 -47.35
CA THR A 127 -1.00 -5.43 -47.79
C THR A 127 -1.67 -4.21 -48.44
N ASP A 128 -2.81 -4.38 -49.13
CA ASP A 128 -3.58 -3.23 -49.60
C ASP A 128 -4.19 -2.45 -48.42
N LEU A 129 -4.53 -1.17 -48.62
CA LEU A 129 -4.99 -0.28 -47.53
C LEU A 129 -6.17 -0.86 -46.73
N ILE A 130 -7.15 -1.47 -47.40
CA ILE A 130 -8.35 -2.01 -46.72
C ILE A 130 -7.99 -3.28 -45.96
N SER A 131 -7.21 -4.18 -46.57
CA SER A 131 -6.71 -5.38 -45.88
C SER A 131 -5.91 -5.00 -44.64
N MET A 132 -5.00 -4.03 -44.75
CA MET A 132 -4.23 -3.52 -43.62
C MET A 132 -5.16 -3.03 -42.49
N LEU A 133 -6.15 -2.19 -42.78
CA LEU A 133 -7.08 -1.69 -41.78
C LEU A 133 -7.90 -2.80 -41.10
N ARG A 134 -8.07 -3.96 -41.73
CA ARG A 134 -8.76 -5.14 -41.19
C ARG A 134 -7.85 -6.09 -40.40
N GLU A 135 -6.54 -5.99 -40.52
CA GLU A 135 -5.59 -6.88 -39.82
C GLU A 135 -5.83 -6.96 -38.29
N PRO A 136 -6.09 -5.84 -37.57
CA PRO A 136 -6.37 -5.92 -36.13
C PRO A 136 -7.65 -6.71 -35.85
N VAL A 137 -8.70 -6.48 -36.64
CA VAL A 137 -10.00 -7.17 -36.52
C VAL A 137 -9.83 -8.67 -36.79
N ILE A 138 -9.00 -9.06 -37.75
CA ILE A 138 -8.72 -10.47 -38.04
C ILE A 138 -7.95 -11.11 -36.87
N ALA A 139 -6.97 -10.41 -36.30
CA ALA A 139 -6.16 -10.92 -35.20
C ALA A 139 -6.95 -11.06 -33.89
N SER A 140 -7.92 -10.16 -33.64
CA SER A 140 -8.77 -10.21 -32.44
C SER A 140 -10.21 -9.76 -32.74
N PRO A 141 -11.07 -10.65 -33.29
CA PRO A 141 -12.38 -10.24 -33.83
C PRO A 141 -13.36 -9.70 -32.79
N TYR A 142 -13.28 -10.18 -31.54
CA TYR A 142 -14.26 -9.88 -30.48
C TYR A 142 -13.67 -9.08 -29.31
N SER A 143 -12.44 -8.57 -29.41
CA SER A 143 -11.80 -7.80 -28.33
C SER A 143 -11.17 -6.52 -28.85
N LEU A 144 -11.71 -5.37 -28.45
CA LEU A 144 -11.13 -4.06 -28.77
C LEU A 144 -9.72 -3.93 -28.20
N LYS A 145 -9.51 -4.41 -26.96
CA LYS A 145 -8.19 -4.46 -26.34
C LYS A 145 -7.18 -5.28 -27.16
N GLY A 146 -7.59 -6.46 -27.64
CA GLY A 146 -6.75 -7.29 -28.50
C GLY A 146 -6.44 -6.63 -29.85
N GLN A 147 -7.38 -5.88 -30.42
CA GLN A 147 -7.16 -5.10 -31.65
C GLN A 147 -6.17 -3.94 -31.42
N LEU A 148 -6.32 -3.20 -30.32
CA LEU A 148 -5.39 -2.13 -29.94
C LEU A 148 -3.99 -2.68 -29.66
N ASP A 149 -3.87 -3.84 -29.00
CA ASP A 149 -2.57 -4.47 -28.76
C ASP A 149 -1.90 -4.93 -30.07
N TYR A 150 -2.66 -5.43 -31.04
CA TYR A 150 -2.13 -5.71 -32.38
C TYR A 150 -1.57 -4.44 -33.03
N ILE A 151 -2.33 -3.34 -33.01
CA ILE A 151 -1.92 -2.04 -33.55
C ILE A 151 -0.67 -1.53 -32.82
N ARG A 152 -0.61 -1.64 -31.49
CA ARG A 152 0.57 -1.29 -30.69
C ARG A 152 1.80 -2.07 -31.15
N GLN A 153 1.70 -3.38 -31.27
CA GLN A 153 2.86 -4.23 -31.59
C GLN A 153 3.31 -4.11 -33.04
N LYS A 154 2.37 -4.02 -33.99
CA LYS A 154 2.66 -4.09 -35.43
C LYS A 154 2.76 -2.73 -36.08
N TRP A 155 2.03 -1.73 -35.58
CA TRP A 155 1.93 -0.41 -36.21
C TRP A 155 2.63 0.71 -35.42
N ALA A 156 3.34 0.42 -34.32
CA ALA A 156 4.04 1.42 -33.50
C ALA A 156 4.83 2.47 -34.30
N ALA A 157 5.58 2.03 -35.33
CA ALA A 157 6.38 2.91 -36.17
C ALA A 157 5.57 3.95 -36.96
N PHE A 158 4.27 3.71 -37.20
CA PHE A 158 3.38 4.59 -37.94
C PHE A 158 2.58 5.54 -37.04
N LEU A 159 2.47 5.24 -35.74
CA LEU A 159 1.56 5.94 -34.83
C LEU A 159 2.13 7.26 -34.30
N GLY A 160 3.45 7.37 -34.12
CA GLY A 160 4.08 8.58 -33.57
C GLY A 160 3.43 8.98 -32.23
N GLU A 161 2.95 10.22 -32.12
CA GLU A 161 2.24 10.75 -30.94
C GLU A 161 0.96 9.97 -30.57
N TRP A 162 0.32 9.32 -31.54
CA TRP A 162 -0.91 8.55 -31.33
C TRP A 162 -0.67 7.25 -30.56
N LEU A 163 0.58 6.79 -30.48
CA LEU A 163 0.94 5.64 -29.65
C LEU A 163 0.61 5.91 -28.18
N LEU A 164 0.95 7.10 -27.66
CA LEU A 164 0.66 7.46 -26.27
C LEU A 164 -0.85 7.46 -25.98
N ARG A 165 -1.65 8.01 -26.90
CA ARG A 165 -3.11 8.00 -26.80
C ARG A 165 -3.70 6.59 -26.85
N LEU A 166 -3.12 5.73 -27.69
CA LEU A 166 -3.51 4.32 -27.77
C LEU A 166 -3.19 3.57 -26.46
N LEU A 167 -2.00 3.79 -25.89
CA LEU A 167 -1.61 3.20 -24.60
C LEU A 167 -2.56 3.66 -23.48
N ALA A 168 -2.88 4.95 -23.40
CA ALA A 168 -3.85 5.47 -22.44
C ALA A 168 -5.24 4.83 -22.60
N GLY A 169 -5.73 4.66 -23.84
CA GLY A 169 -7.00 3.99 -24.10
C GLY A 169 -6.98 2.49 -23.72
N MET A 170 -5.87 1.80 -23.94
CA MET A 170 -5.70 0.39 -23.51
C MET A 170 -5.68 0.26 -21.99
N ASP A 171 -5.09 1.24 -21.30
CA ASP A 171 -5.03 1.29 -19.84
C ASP A 171 -6.44 1.51 -19.26
N ILE A 172 -7.23 2.43 -19.84
CA ILE A 172 -8.64 2.64 -19.45
C ILE A 172 -9.47 1.37 -19.63
N ILE A 173 -9.37 0.68 -20.78
CA ILE A 173 -10.09 -0.59 -21.01
C ILE A 173 -9.62 -1.64 -19.99
N SER A 174 -8.33 -1.67 -19.66
CA SER A 174 -7.82 -2.58 -18.64
C SER A 174 -8.35 -2.26 -17.25
N GLU A 175 -8.56 -0.99 -16.92
CA GLU A 175 -9.21 -0.55 -15.68
C GLU A 175 -10.68 -0.97 -15.64
N GLU A 176 -11.44 -0.82 -16.74
CA GLU A 176 -12.85 -1.26 -16.83
C GLU A 176 -13.02 -2.79 -16.75
N GLU A 177 -12.08 -3.55 -17.34
CA GLU A 177 -12.10 -5.03 -17.33
C GLU A 177 -11.60 -5.65 -16.02
N LYS A 178 -10.99 -4.86 -15.11
CA LYS A 178 -10.61 -5.38 -13.80
C LYS A 178 -11.86 -5.91 -13.11
N PRO A 179 -11.82 -7.13 -12.54
CA PRO A 179 -12.96 -7.67 -11.82
C PRO A 179 -13.46 -6.64 -10.82
N GLY A 180 -14.70 -6.21 -11.01
CA GLY A 180 -15.40 -5.34 -10.07
C GLY A 180 -15.35 -5.99 -8.69
N TRP A 181 -14.59 -5.34 -7.83
CA TRP A 181 -14.83 -5.20 -6.41
C TRP A 181 -15.54 -6.37 -5.71
N SER A 182 -14.74 -7.21 -5.04
CA SER A 182 -15.20 -7.87 -3.82
C SER A 182 -14.55 -7.14 -2.65
N GLY A 183 -15.35 -6.43 -1.86
CA GLY A 183 -14.91 -5.74 -0.62
C GLY A 183 -14.46 -6.68 0.49
N THR A 184 -13.92 -7.85 0.13
CA THR A 184 -13.58 -8.98 1.00
C THR A 184 -12.19 -9.54 0.73
N PHE A 185 -11.32 -8.86 -0.02
CA PHE A 185 -9.88 -9.15 0.03
C PHE A 185 -9.23 -8.45 1.24
N SER A 186 -9.68 -8.85 2.42
CA SER A 186 -9.01 -8.60 3.71
C SER A 186 -8.47 -9.92 4.27
N GLY A 187 -7.84 -10.71 3.40
CA GLY A 187 -7.04 -11.86 3.82
C GLY A 187 -5.57 -11.45 3.77
N PRO A 188 -4.76 -11.72 4.82
CA PRO A 188 -3.32 -11.48 4.71
C PRO A 188 -2.79 -12.25 3.50
N PRO A 189 -1.94 -11.63 2.64
CA PRO A 189 -1.34 -12.32 1.51
C PRO A 189 -0.66 -13.61 2.00
N PRO A 190 -0.58 -14.66 1.17
CA PRO A 190 0.08 -15.90 1.58
C PRO A 190 1.47 -15.58 2.14
N MET A 191 1.74 -16.02 3.37
CA MET A 191 3.02 -15.76 4.01
C MET A 191 4.10 -16.57 3.30
N GLU A 192 4.96 -15.85 2.56
CA GLU A 192 6.13 -16.39 1.90
C GLU A 192 7.36 -16.21 2.80
N VAL A 193 8.34 -17.09 2.62
CA VAL A 193 9.64 -16.97 3.31
C VAL A 193 10.41 -15.80 2.70
N TYR A 194 11.06 -14.97 3.54
CA TYR A 194 11.89 -13.87 3.02
C TYR A 194 12.97 -14.39 2.06
N ASN A 195 12.94 -13.84 0.85
CA ASN A 195 13.99 -13.95 -0.15
C ASN A 195 14.62 -12.55 -0.34
N TYR A 196 15.93 -12.47 -0.12
CA TYR A 196 16.70 -11.23 -0.19
C TYR A 196 17.49 -11.07 -1.49
N ASP A 197 17.29 -11.93 -2.50
CA ASP A 197 17.98 -11.88 -3.80
C ASP A 197 17.88 -10.49 -4.46
N SER A 198 16.70 -9.85 -4.37
CA SER A 198 16.48 -8.50 -4.91
C SER A 198 17.30 -7.42 -4.19
N LEU A 199 17.54 -7.58 -2.87
CA LEU A 199 18.30 -6.65 -2.05
C LEU A 199 19.81 -6.82 -2.19
N MET A 200 20.30 -7.90 -2.78
CA MET A 200 21.73 -8.10 -3.04
C MET A 200 22.31 -7.01 -3.96
N THR A 201 21.47 -6.39 -4.80
CA THR A 201 21.85 -5.29 -5.68
C THR A 201 21.65 -3.90 -5.05
N GLU A 202 20.96 -3.83 -3.91
CA GLU A 202 20.70 -2.60 -3.17
C GLU A 202 21.85 -2.28 -2.21
N TYR A 203 22.13 -0.99 -2.03
CA TYR A 203 23.18 -0.53 -1.11
C TYR A 203 22.72 -0.62 0.35
N GLU A 204 23.68 -0.80 1.25
CA GLU A 204 23.47 -0.86 2.69
C GLU A 204 23.66 0.52 3.32
N ARG A 205 22.67 0.99 4.10
CA ARG A 205 22.70 2.29 4.78
C ARG A 205 21.78 2.33 6.02
N PHE A 206 22.06 1.44 6.97
CA PHE A 206 21.38 1.41 8.26
C PHE A 206 21.53 2.72 9.05
N SER A 207 20.49 3.09 9.79
CA SER A 207 20.61 4.14 10.81
C SER A 207 21.18 3.59 12.11
N PRO A 208 22.08 4.32 12.78
CA PRO A 208 22.65 3.91 14.05
C PRO A 208 21.58 3.98 15.16
N ASP A 209 21.52 2.95 15.99
CA ASP A 209 20.67 2.96 17.18
C ASP A 209 21.33 3.78 18.32
N ARG A 210 20.51 4.50 19.09
CA ARG A 210 20.90 5.04 20.40
C ARG A 210 20.80 3.95 21.46
N GLU A 211 21.50 4.11 22.60
CA GLU A 211 21.58 3.07 23.66
C GLU A 211 20.20 2.58 24.15
N TRP A 212 19.19 3.46 24.16
CA TRP A 212 17.84 3.12 24.63
C TRP A 212 16.99 2.40 23.57
N MET A 213 17.28 2.58 22.28
CA MET A 213 16.43 2.13 21.16
C MET A 213 16.28 0.60 21.07
N PRO A 214 17.33 -0.22 21.23
CA PRO A 214 17.20 -1.68 21.28
C PRO A 214 16.37 -2.18 22.47
N ARG A 215 16.34 -1.40 23.56
CA ARG A 215 15.70 -1.78 24.82
C ARG A 215 14.24 -1.33 24.93
N VAL A 216 13.68 -0.78 23.85
CA VAL A 216 12.27 -0.36 23.83
C VAL A 216 11.34 -1.58 23.92
N ILE A 217 10.36 -1.48 24.79
CA ILE A 217 9.19 -2.37 24.85
C ILE A 217 7.96 -1.48 24.80
N LEU A 218 7.21 -1.60 23.71
CA LEU A 218 6.12 -0.68 23.38
C LEU A 218 4.78 -1.29 23.77
N ILE A 219 3.89 -0.47 24.33
CA ILE A 219 2.48 -0.81 24.47
C ILE A 219 1.62 0.20 23.72
N ALA A 220 0.69 -0.30 22.90
CA ALA A 220 -0.25 0.49 22.13
C ALA A 220 -1.55 0.73 22.92
N LYS A 221 -2.05 1.97 22.91
CA LYS A 221 -3.31 2.37 23.54
C LYS A 221 -4.09 3.31 22.63
N THR A 222 -5.24 2.85 22.15
CA THR A 222 -6.32 3.70 21.63
C THR A 222 -6.79 4.67 22.72
N VAL A 223 -6.43 5.95 22.60
CA VAL A 223 -6.49 6.90 23.72
C VAL A 223 -7.90 7.05 24.28
N LEU A 224 -8.88 7.38 23.43
CA LEU A 224 -10.24 7.66 23.89
C LEU A 224 -10.87 6.45 24.61
N VAL A 225 -10.72 5.26 24.03
CA VAL A 225 -11.16 4.00 24.64
C VAL A 225 -10.44 3.74 25.97
N TRP A 226 -9.13 3.99 26.02
CA TRP A 226 -8.35 3.80 27.24
C TRP A 226 -8.78 4.76 28.35
N LEU A 227 -9.07 6.03 28.04
CA LEU A 227 -9.56 7.01 29.02
C LEU A 227 -10.95 6.62 29.56
N ASP A 228 -11.84 6.09 28.72
CA ASP A 228 -13.13 5.52 29.16
C ASP A 228 -12.93 4.32 30.11
N GLN A 229 -12.04 3.39 29.76
CA GLN A 229 -11.69 2.25 30.63
C GLN A 229 -11.07 2.71 31.96
N LEU A 230 -10.18 3.70 31.93
CA LEU A 230 -9.59 4.26 33.15
C LEU A 230 -10.65 4.96 34.00
N THR A 231 -11.59 5.67 33.39
CA THR A 231 -12.72 6.31 34.09
C THR A 231 -13.52 5.26 34.86
N LYS A 232 -13.84 4.13 34.22
CA LYS A 232 -14.53 2.99 34.85
C LYS A 232 -13.68 2.35 35.96
N LYS A 233 -12.39 2.10 35.71
CA LYS A 233 -11.45 1.46 36.64
C LYS A 233 -11.22 2.28 37.92
N TYR A 234 -10.96 3.58 37.78
CA TYR A 234 -10.63 4.49 38.89
C TYR A 234 -11.84 5.24 39.46
N LYS A 235 -13.04 5.04 38.88
CA LYS A 235 -14.29 5.68 39.30
C LYS A 235 -14.20 7.21 39.42
N THR A 236 -13.42 7.81 38.51
CA THR A 236 -13.15 9.24 38.42
C THR A 236 -13.22 9.62 36.95
N GLU A 237 -13.86 10.73 36.60
CA GLU A 237 -13.95 11.19 35.21
C GLU A 237 -12.55 11.56 34.68
N ILE A 238 -12.12 10.88 33.62
CA ILE A 238 -10.81 11.07 32.97
C ILE A 238 -11.09 11.31 31.47
N THR A 239 -10.88 12.54 31.03
CA THR A 239 -11.09 12.99 29.65
C THR A 239 -9.80 13.51 29.00
N GLY A 240 -8.85 14.00 29.80
CA GLY A 240 -7.57 14.54 29.34
C GLY A 240 -6.37 13.63 29.62
N LEU A 241 -5.28 13.83 28.87
CA LEU A 241 -4.01 13.11 29.04
C LEU A 241 -3.32 13.41 30.38
N ASP A 242 -3.47 14.64 30.88
CA ASP A 242 -2.99 15.07 32.19
C ASP A 242 -3.74 14.42 33.35
N GLN A 243 -4.94 13.90 33.11
CA GLN A 243 -5.80 13.28 34.12
C GLN A 243 -5.53 11.78 34.31
N ILE A 244 -4.70 11.16 33.45
CA ILE A 244 -4.33 9.75 33.61
C ILE A 244 -3.67 9.56 34.98
N PRO A 245 -4.18 8.65 35.85
CA PRO A 245 -3.68 8.50 37.22
C PRO A 245 -2.23 8.03 37.27
N ASP A 246 -1.46 8.58 38.21
CA ASP A 246 -0.06 8.19 38.43
C ASP A 246 0.11 6.70 38.74
N GLN A 247 -0.86 6.08 39.43
CA GLN A 247 -0.84 4.64 39.71
C GLN A 247 -0.88 3.79 38.43
N GLU A 248 -1.56 4.26 37.39
CA GLU A 248 -1.60 3.56 36.09
C GLU A 248 -0.24 3.66 35.39
N LEU A 249 0.39 4.84 35.46
CA LEU A 249 1.73 5.04 34.89
C LEU A 249 2.79 4.23 35.64
N ASP A 250 2.67 4.15 36.97
CA ASP A 250 3.52 3.28 37.82
C ASP A 250 3.34 1.81 37.45
N LEU A 251 2.11 1.38 37.20
CA LEU A 251 1.81 0.00 36.79
C LEU A 251 2.50 -0.34 35.47
N LEU A 252 2.43 0.53 34.45
CA LEU A 252 3.12 0.33 33.17
C LEU A 252 4.64 0.17 33.38
N ALA A 253 5.24 1.02 34.21
CA ALA A 253 6.68 0.96 34.50
C ALA A 253 7.05 -0.33 35.24
N GLN A 254 6.25 -0.74 36.24
CA GLN A 254 6.47 -1.97 37.01
C GLN A 254 6.37 -3.24 36.14
N GLN A 255 5.51 -3.22 35.12
CA GLN A 255 5.36 -4.28 34.12
C GLN A 255 6.55 -4.35 33.15
N GLY A 256 7.39 -3.32 33.10
CA GLY A 256 8.61 -3.27 32.29
C GLY A 256 8.45 -2.57 30.94
N PHE A 257 7.36 -1.85 30.71
CA PHE A 257 7.19 -1.04 29.50
C PHE A 257 8.11 0.18 29.54
N THR A 258 8.71 0.50 28.41
CA THR A 258 9.62 1.65 28.23
C THR A 258 9.18 2.58 27.10
N GLY A 259 8.14 2.19 26.35
CA GLY A 259 7.45 3.03 25.38
C GLY A 259 5.93 2.91 25.53
N LEU A 260 5.23 4.03 25.40
CA LEU A 260 3.76 4.11 25.36
C LEU A 260 3.33 4.78 24.07
N TRP A 261 2.69 4.02 23.19
CA TRP A 261 2.12 4.50 21.94
C TRP A 261 0.65 4.85 22.12
N LEU A 262 0.33 6.12 21.88
CA LEU A 262 -1.02 6.66 21.99
C LEU A 262 -1.59 6.86 20.59
N ILE A 263 -2.65 6.10 20.27
CA ILE A 263 -3.31 6.14 18.97
C ILE A 263 -4.45 7.15 19.03
N GLY A 264 -4.48 8.06 18.05
CA GLY A 264 -5.55 9.05 17.86
C GLY A 264 -5.43 10.29 18.76
N LEU A 265 -4.21 10.80 18.94
CA LEU A 265 -3.86 12.03 19.67
C LEU A 265 -4.23 13.32 18.93
N TRP A 266 -4.19 13.28 17.60
CA TRP A 266 -4.25 14.45 16.74
C TRP A 266 -5.69 14.94 16.52
N GLU A 267 -5.82 16.21 16.16
CA GLU A 267 -7.08 16.81 15.72
C GLU A 267 -7.58 16.12 14.44
N ARG A 268 -8.83 15.64 14.48
CA ARG A 268 -9.39 14.79 13.44
C ARG A 268 -10.36 15.55 12.55
N SER A 269 -10.46 15.12 11.30
CA SER A 269 -11.36 15.65 10.28
C SER A 269 -12.83 15.63 10.72
N TRP A 270 -13.51 16.77 10.60
CA TRP A 270 -14.95 16.82 10.84
C TRP A 270 -15.71 16.08 9.73
N ALA A 271 -15.26 16.23 8.48
CA ALA A 271 -15.81 15.51 7.34
C ALA A 271 -15.81 13.99 7.56
N SER A 272 -14.71 13.40 8.03
CA SER A 272 -14.62 11.97 8.36
C SER A 272 -15.69 11.54 9.36
N LYS A 273 -15.88 12.31 10.44
CA LYS A 273 -16.94 12.08 11.42
C LYS A 273 -18.32 12.13 10.75
N ARG A 274 -18.57 13.19 9.97
CA ARG A 274 -19.87 13.44 9.35
C ARG A 274 -20.25 12.34 8.35
N ILE A 275 -19.31 11.89 7.52
CA ILE A 275 -19.49 10.79 6.58
C ILE A 275 -19.96 9.51 7.30
N LYS A 276 -19.33 9.16 8.43
CA LYS A 276 -19.73 7.97 9.23
C LYS A 276 -21.14 8.12 9.81
N GLN A 277 -21.53 9.33 10.21
CA GLN A 277 -22.88 9.62 10.70
C GLN A 277 -23.94 9.49 9.59
N ILE A 278 -23.66 9.99 8.38
CA ILE A 278 -24.55 9.83 7.22
C ILE A 278 -24.73 8.33 6.89
N ASN A 279 -23.67 7.54 7.02
CA ASN A 279 -23.68 6.09 6.80
C ASN A 279 -24.31 5.27 7.95
N GLY A 280 -24.95 5.92 8.93
CA GLY A 280 -25.77 5.25 9.94
C GLY A 280 -25.11 5.01 11.30
N ASN A 281 -23.91 5.54 11.55
CA ASN A 281 -23.29 5.51 12.88
C ASN A 281 -23.26 6.91 13.53
N PRO A 282 -24.32 7.32 14.25
CA PRO A 282 -24.41 8.66 14.84
C PRO A 282 -23.38 8.92 15.95
N GLU A 283 -22.90 7.86 16.63
CA GLU A 283 -21.92 7.95 17.73
C GLU A 283 -20.46 7.88 17.26
N ALA A 284 -20.19 7.60 15.98
CA ALA A 284 -18.83 7.50 15.46
C ALA A 284 -18.04 8.80 15.63
N ALA A 285 -16.79 8.69 16.09
CA ALA A 285 -15.81 9.75 15.88
C ALA A 285 -15.20 9.65 14.48
N ALA A 286 -14.50 10.71 14.09
CA ALA A 286 -13.64 10.69 12.92
C ALA A 286 -12.58 9.58 13.05
N SER A 287 -12.16 9.04 11.90
CA SER A 287 -11.01 8.14 11.83
C SER A 287 -9.79 8.79 12.47
N ALA A 288 -9.06 8.05 13.30
CA ALA A 288 -7.79 8.51 13.88
C ALA A 288 -6.71 8.82 12.83
N TYR A 289 -6.89 8.37 11.58
CA TYR A 289 -5.96 8.63 10.46
C TYR A 289 -6.47 9.65 9.43
N SER A 290 -7.71 10.16 9.60
CA SER A 290 -8.20 11.30 8.82
C SER A 290 -7.98 12.57 9.65
N LEU A 291 -6.82 13.20 9.47
CA LEU A 291 -6.34 14.30 10.32
C LEU A 291 -6.73 15.67 9.76
N HIS A 292 -7.21 16.56 10.62
CA HIS A 292 -7.39 17.97 10.25
C HIS A 292 -6.05 18.72 10.26
N ASP A 293 -5.22 18.44 11.27
CA ASP A 293 -3.88 18.98 11.47
C ASP A 293 -3.08 18.14 12.49
N TYR A 294 -1.76 18.32 12.56
CA TYR A 294 -0.89 17.71 13.59
C TYR A 294 -0.89 18.48 14.93
N GLU A 295 -2.08 18.93 15.34
CA GLU A 295 -2.33 19.55 16.64
C GLU A 295 -2.89 18.51 17.61
N ILE A 296 -2.51 18.58 18.90
CA ILE A 296 -3.09 17.68 19.90
C ILE A 296 -4.55 18.07 20.14
N ALA A 297 -5.45 17.10 20.04
CA ALA A 297 -6.89 17.37 20.13
C ALA A 297 -7.26 18.05 21.46
N ASP A 298 -8.02 19.15 21.40
CA ASP A 298 -8.39 19.95 22.57
C ASP A 298 -9.13 19.14 23.64
N ASN A 299 -9.96 18.18 23.21
CA ASN A 299 -10.69 17.31 24.13
C ASN A 299 -9.78 16.35 24.92
N LEU A 300 -8.50 16.21 24.53
CA LEU A 300 -7.48 15.45 25.25
C LEU A 300 -6.59 16.35 26.15
N GLY A 301 -6.90 17.64 26.24
CA GLY A 301 -6.14 18.63 27.01
C GLY A 301 -5.08 19.38 26.22
N GLY A 302 -5.03 19.21 24.89
CA GLY A 302 -4.09 19.91 24.01
C GLY A 302 -2.62 19.67 24.35
N TRP A 303 -1.74 20.59 23.92
CA TRP A 303 -0.30 20.49 24.15
C TRP A 303 0.09 20.50 25.63
N ASP A 304 -0.63 21.24 26.49
CA ASP A 304 -0.36 21.28 27.92
C ASP A 304 -0.64 19.92 28.59
N GLY A 305 -1.73 19.26 28.18
CA GLY A 305 -2.09 17.92 28.61
C GLY A 305 -1.03 16.89 28.23
N LEU A 306 -0.56 16.95 26.97
CA LEU A 306 0.51 16.09 26.47
C LEU A 306 1.82 16.32 27.24
N GLU A 307 2.24 17.57 27.44
CA GLU A 307 3.50 17.90 28.13
C GLU A 307 3.50 17.39 29.58
N ASN A 308 2.37 17.55 30.26
CA ASN A 308 2.18 17.02 31.61
C ASN A 308 2.40 15.50 31.65
N LEU A 309 1.71 14.77 30.78
CA LEU A 309 1.82 13.31 30.68
C LEU A 309 3.25 12.89 30.32
N ARG A 310 3.85 13.54 29.31
CA ARG A 310 5.22 13.28 28.84
C ARG A 310 6.23 13.38 29.98
N ARG A 311 6.16 14.45 30.78
CA ARG A 311 7.03 14.64 31.95
C ARG A 311 6.84 13.53 32.99
N ARG A 312 5.60 13.16 33.29
CA ARG A 312 5.30 12.11 34.29
C ARG A 312 5.75 10.71 33.83
N LEU A 313 5.67 10.43 32.54
CA LEU A 313 6.19 9.19 31.94
C LEU A 313 7.72 9.18 31.93
N TRP A 314 8.35 10.32 31.65
CA TRP A 314 9.81 10.44 31.64
C TRP A 314 10.44 10.07 32.98
N TYR A 315 9.87 10.53 34.11
CA TYR A 315 10.32 10.14 35.45
C TYR A 315 10.25 8.63 35.71
N ARG A 316 9.42 7.91 34.94
CA ARG A 316 9.22 6.46 35.03
C ARG A 316 10.02 5.69 33.97
N GLY A 317 10.82 6.39 33.16
CA GLY A 317 11.61 5.79 32.08
C GLY A 317 10.78 5.39 30.85
N ILE A 318 9.55 5.89 30.72
CA ILE A 318 8.66 5.59 29.59
C ILE A 318 8.71 6.74 28.58
N ARG A 319 8.98 6.41 27.32
CA ARG A 319 8.96 7.35 26.20
C ARG A 319 7.59 7.35 25.53
N LEU A 320 7.08 8.51 25.18
CA LEU A 320 5.87 8.62 24.37
C LEU A 320 6.17 8.26 22.91
N ALA A 321 5.21 7.59 22.31
CA ALA A 321 5.17 7.31 20.89
C ALA A 321 3.87 7.82 20.28
N SER A 322 3.94 8.30 19.04
CA SER A 322 2.78 8.74 18.27
C SER A 322 2.72 8.04 16.92
N ASP A 323 1.51 7.94 16.39
CA ASP A 323 1.31 7.71 14.95
C ASP A 323 1.63 8.96 14.15
N MET A 324 2.05 8.73 12.91
CA MET A 324 2.10 9.73 11.88
C MET A 324 1.60 9.16 10.55
N VAL A 325 0.76 9.92 9.86
CA VAL A 325 0.16 9.57 8.57
C VAL A 325 0.70 10.54 7.50
N PRO A 326 1.84 10.24 6.85
CA PRO A 326 2.45 11.17 5.90
C PRO A 326 1.85 11.09 4.50
N ASN A 327 1.06 10.06 4.18
CA ASN A 327 0.56 9.85 2.82
C ASN A 327 -0.59 10.80 2.42
N HIS A 328 -1.44 11.15 3.38
CA HIS A 328 -2.67 11.89 3.13
C HIS A 328 -3.05 12.74 4.35
N THR A 329 -4.01 13.64 4.15
CA THR A 329 -4.68 14.38 5.23
C THR A 329 -6.17 14.06 5.22
N GLY A 330 -6.95 14.57 6.17
CA GLY A 330 -8.41 14.57 6.06
C GLY A 330 -8.90 15.44 4.90
N MET A 331 -10.05 15.11 4.32
CA MET A 331 -10.56 15.84 3.13
C MET A 331 -10.94 17.31 3.41
N ASP A 332 -11.10 17.70 4.67
CA ASP A 332 -11.36 19.07 5.14
C ASP A 332 -10.18 19.62 5.96
N ALA A 333 -8.98 19.03 5.82
CA ALA A 333 -7.79 19.46 6.54
C ALA A 333 -7.37 20.89 6.19
N LYS A 334 -6.61 21.55 7.08
CA LYS A 334 -6.09 22.91 6.87
C LYS A 334 -5.34 23.04 5.54
N TRP A 335 -4.64 21.98 5.13
CA TRP A 335 -3.92 21.93 3.86
C TRP A 335 -4.84 21.94 2.64
N VAL A 336 -5.99 21.25 2.68
CA VAL A 336 -6.96 21.29 1.57
C VAL A 336 -7.55 22.69 1.38
N VAL A 337 -7.69 23.43 2.48
CA VAL A 337 -8.17 24.82 2.46
C VAL A 337 -7.08 25.77 1.96
N GLY A 338 -5.90 25.74 2.58
CA GLY A 338 -4.86 26.77 2.41
C GLY A 338 -3.73 26.42 1.44
N LYS A 339 -3.53 25.14 1.11
CA LYS A 339 -2.46 24.64 0.24
C LYS A 339 -2.97 23.55 -0.74
N PRO A 340 -4.08 23.78 -1.48
CA PRO A 340 -4.69 22.74 -2.32
C PRO A 340 -3.73 22.22 -3.41
N GLN A 341 -2.74 23.00 -3.85
CA GLN A 341 -1.73 22.62 -4.84
C GLN A 341 -0.79 21.48 -4.40
N LEU A 342 -0.79 21.10 -3.11
CA LEU A 342 0.03 20.00 -2.59
C LEU A 342 -0.61 18.62 -2.80
N PHE A 343 -1.85 18.57 -3.31
CA PHE A 343 -2.61 17.33 -3.47
C PHE A 343 -2.68 16.86 -4.92
N VAL A 344 -2.81 15.54 -5.10
CA VAL A 344 -3.10 14.94 -6.41
C VAL A 344 -4.51 15.36 -6.80
N GLN A 345 -4.64 16.09 -7.91
CA GLN A 345 -5.92 16.69 -8.31
C GLN A 345 -6.05 16.92 -9.81
N ARG A 346 -7.29 17.19 -10.25
CA ARG A 346 -7.65 17.56 -11.63
C ARG A 346 -8.56 18.78 -11.66
N SER A 347 -8.54 19.48 -12.80
CA SER A 347 -9.46 20.58 -13.09
C SER A 347 -10.83 20.11 -13.58
N ASP A 348 -10.87 18.94 -14.19
CA ASP A 348 -12.02 18.28 -14.78
C ASP A 348 -12.42 17.04 -13.96
N CYS A 349 -13.70 16.68 -14.03
CA CYS A 349 -14.22 15.50 -13.37
C CYS A 349 -13.67 14.25 -14.07
N PRO A 350 -13.02 13.31 -13.35
CA PRO A 350 -12.35 12.16 -13.99
C PRO A 350 -13.35 11.23 -14.70
N PHE A 351 -14.59 11.16 -14.24
CA PHE A 351 -15.63 10.35 -14.85
C PHE A 351 -16.88 11.21 -15.11
N PRO A 352 -17.47 11.16 -16.33
CA PRO A 352 -18.69 11.90 -16.66
C PRO A 352 -19.91 11.50 -15.82
N THR A 353 -19.90 10.29 -15.25
CA THR A 353 -20.98 9.75 -14.41
C THR A 353 -20.94 10.23 -12.96
N TYR A 354 -19.82 10.82 -12.52
CA TYR A 354 -19.67 11.26 -11.13
C TYR A 354 -20.56 12.47 -10.86
N THR A 355 -21.27 12.42 -9.74
CA THR A 355 -22.12 13.52 -9.28
C THR A 355 -21.78 13.87 -7.83
N PHE A 356 -21.95 15.14 -7.47
CA PHE A 356 -21.55 15.70 -6.18
C PHE A 356 -22.69 16.53 -5.62
N ASN A 357 -23.83 15.89 -5.35
CA ASN A 357 -25.07 16.53 -4.91
C ASN A 357 -25.28 16.42 -3.38
N GLY A 358 -24.37 15.74 -2.68
CA GLY A 358 -24.37 15.66 -1.21
C GLY A 358 -24.19 17.00 -0.50
N GLU A 359 -24.21 16.95 0.84
CA GLU A 359 -23.99 18.14 1.68
C GLU A 359 -22.53 18.63 1.63
N ASN A 360 -22.32 19.91 1.97
CA ASN A 360 -20.97 20.45 2.13
C ASN A 360 -20.33 19.86 3.40
N LEU A 361 -19.19 19.21 3.23
CA LEU A 361 -18.42 18.54 4.27
C LEU A 361 -17.29 19.41 4.86
N SER A 362 -17.16 20.68 4.46
CA SER A 362 -16.21 21.62 5.09
C SER A 362 -16.90 22.56 6.08
N LEU A 363 -16.30 22.74 7.25
CA LEU A 363 -16.68 23.77 8.22
C LEU A 363 -16.05 25.14 7.93
N ASP A 364 -15.04 25.21 7.06
CA ASP A 364 -14.34 26.45 6.74
C ASP A 364 -15.08 27.19 5.62
N SER A 365 -15.53 28.43 5.88
CA SER A 365 -16.33 29.19 4.92
C SER A 365 -15.60 29.53 3.61
N ARG A 366 -14.27 29.39 3.56
CA ARG A 366 -13.45 29.68 2.37
C ARG A 366 -13.60 28.62 1.28
N VAL A 367 -13.96 27.38 1.65
CA VAL A 367 -14.10 26.27 0.69
C VAL A 367 -15.37 25.48 0.92
N SER A 368 -15.83 24.79 -0.12
CA SER A 368 -16.86 23.77 -0.01
C SER A 368 -16.31 22.43 -0.51
N VAL A 369 -16.56 21.36 0.24
CA VAL A 369 -16.10 20.01 -0.09
C VAL A 369 -17.31 19.10 -0.24
N TYR A 370 -17.40 18.38 -1.35
CA TYR A 370 -18.51 17.48 -1.65
C TYR A 370 -17.99 16.10 -1.99
N LEU A 371 -18.53 15.09 -1.32
CA LEU A 371 -18.26 13.70 -1.63
C LEU A 371 -19.03 13.27 -2.90
N GLU A 372 -18.49 12.30 -3.61
CA GLU A 372 -19.13 11.72 -4.79
C GLU A 372 -20.35 10.85 -4.36
N ASP A 373 -21.46 10.93 -5.10
CA ASP A 373 -22.74 10.37 -4.67
C ASP A 373 -22.76 8.82 -4.67
N HIS A 374 -22.07 8.17 -5.61
CA HIS A 374 -22.01 6.70 -5.68
C HIS A 374 -21.26 6.08 -4.51
N TYR A 375 -20.49 6.86 -3.75
CA TYR A 375 -19.93 6.43 -2.46
C TYR A 375 -20.99 5.84 -1.54
N TYR A 376 -22.13 6.53 -1.36
CA TYR A 376 -23.19 6.09 -0.46
C TYR A 376 -23.86 4.80 -0.95
N SER A 377 -24.02 4.67 -2.27
CA SER A 377 -24.59 3.48 -2.88
C SER A 377 -23.62 2.30 -2.98
N LYS A 378 -22.31 2.55 -2.82
CA LYS A 378 -21.24 1.57 -3.03
C LYS A 378 -21.34 0.90 -4.42
N ASN A 379 -21.61 1.67 -5.45
CA ASN A 379 -21.74 1.18 -6.83
C ASN A 379 -20.51 1.51 -7.70
N ASP A 380 -19.61 2.35 -7.21
CA ASP A 380 -18.37 2.79 -7.87
C ASP A 380 -17.28 3.04 -6.79
N CYS A 381 -16.03 3.15 -7.24
CA CYS A 381 -14.86 3.47 -6.42
C CYS A 381 -14.87 4.87 -5.82
N ALA A 382 -15.54 5.84 -6.45
CA ALA A 382 -15.60 7.23 -5.99
C ALA A 382 -14.21 7.81 -5.67
N VAL A 383 -13.30 7.83 -6.66
CA VAL A 383 -11.85 8.08 -6.43
C VAL A 383 -11.47 9.52 -6.05
N VAL A 384 -12.38 10.47 -6.20
CA VAL A 384 -12.15 11.91 -5.93
C VAL A 384 -13.31 12.53 -5.16
N PHE A 385 -13.01 13.62 -4.45
CA PHE A 385 -14.02 14.56 -3.96
C PHE A 385 -13.90 15.92 -4.67
N LYS A 386 -15.01 16.67 -4.70
CA LYS A 386 -15.06 18.01 -5.31
C LYS A 386 -14.75 19.08 -4.26
N ARG A 387 -13.71 19.87 -4.49
CA ARG A 387 -13.40 21.11 -3.76
C ARG A 387 -13.83 22.31 -4.59
N VAL A 388 -14.57 23.24 -3.99
CA VAL A 388 -14.91 24.54 -4.56
C VAL A 388 -14.32 25.64 -3.70
N ASP A 389 -13.53 26.53 -4.28
CA ASP A 389 -13.09 27.75 -3.63
C ASP A 389 -14.24 28.77 -3.66
N ASN A 390 -14.73 29.16 -2.49
CA ASN A 390 -15.96 29.97 -2.40
C ASN A 390 -15.74 31.44 -2.79
N TYR A 391 -14.49 31.91 -2.88
CA TYR A 391 -14.18 33.28 -3.31
C TYR A 391 -14.01 33.38 -4.82
N THR A 392 -13.31 32.41 -5.42
CA THR A 392 -12.99 32.43 -6.85
C THR A 392 -13.98 31.63 -7.71
N GLY A 393 -14.75 30.72 -7.09
CA GLY A 393 -15.57 29.74 -7.79
C GLY A 393 -14.78 28.61 -8.44
N GLU A 394 -13.46 28.54 -8.23
CA GLU A 394 -12.61 27.50 -8.80
C GLU A 394 -13.03 26.12 -8.27
N THR A 395 -13.24 25.18 -9.20
CA THR A 395 -13.51 23.78 -8.87
C THR A 395 -12.30 22.90 -9.16
N ARG A 396 -11.96 22.03 -8.21
CA ARG A 396 -10.92 21.02 -8.30
C ARG A 396 -11.44 19.68 -7.81
N TYR A 397 -10.97 18.59 -8.41
CA TYR A 397 -11.28 17.23 -8.00
C TYR A 397 -10.03 16.61 -7.41
N ILE A 398 -10.04 16.39 -6.10
CA ILE A 398 -8.88 15.91 -5.33
C ILE A 398 -9.04 14.42 -5.06
N TYR A 399 -7.99 13.64 -5.28
CA TYR A 399 -8.01 12.20 -5.07
C TYR A 399 -7.97 11.84 -3.58
N HIS A 400 -8.70 10.79 -3.23
CA HIS A 400 -8.62 10.16 -1.91
C HIS A 400 -7.34 9.33 -1.77
N GLY A 401 -6.85 9.15 -0.54
CA GLY A 401 -5.73 8.24 -0.27
C GLY A 401 -6.08 6.80 -0.62
N ASN A 402 -5.11 6.02 -1.13
CA ASN A 402 -5.32 4.64 -1.55
C ASN A 402 -3.98 3.88 -1.60
N ASP A 403 -4.01 2.57 -1.33
CA ASP A 403 -2.86 1.66 -1.37
C ASP A 403 -2.84 0.70 -2.58
N GLY A 404 -3.88 0.75 -3.41
CA GLY A 404 -4.08 -0.07 -4.61
C GLY A 404 -4.69 -1.45 -4.38
N THR A 405 -5.08 -1.78 -3.14
CA THR A 405 -5.61 -3.11 -2.78
C THR A 405 -7.13 -3.14 -2.55
N GLY A 406 -7.76 -1.98 -2.43
CA GLY A 406 -9.20 -1.86 -2.15
C GLY A 406 -9.81 -0.54 -2.55
N MET A 407 -10.89 -0.16 -1.86
CA MET A 407 -11.51 1.16 -2.05
C MET A 407 -10.59 2.27 -1.56
N PRO A 408 -10.65 3.45 -2.20
CA PRO A 408 -10.02 4.62 -1.64
C PRO A 408 -10.52 4.93 -0.22
N TRP A 409 -9.65 5.52 0.58
CA TRP A 409 -9.96 6.04 1.90
C TRP A 409 -10.72 7.35 1.74
N ASN A 410 -12.03 7.24 1.54
CA ASN A 410 -12.89 8.32 1.02
C ASN A 410 -13.10 9.52 1.97
N ASP A 411 -12.55 9.49 3.18
CA ASP A 411 -12.49 10.62 4.10
C ASP A 411 -11.13 11.34 4.10
N THR A 412 -10.27 11.05 3.12
CA THR A 412 -8.89 11.56 3.04
C THR A 412 -8.61 12.30 1.74
N ALA A 413 -7.52 13.07 1.71
CA ALA A 413 -6.98 13.77 0.54
C ALA A 413 -5.51 13.38 0.32
N GLN A 414 -5.21 12.81 -0.86
CA GLN A 414 -3.89 12.28 -1.21
C GLN A 414 -2.89 13.39 -1.53
N ILE A 415 -1.77 13.41 -0.81
CA ILE A 415 -0.67 14.35 -1.06
C ILE A 415 0.08 13.95 -2.33
N ASP A 416 0.46 14.92 -3.16
CA ASP A 416 1.24 14.72 -4.39
C ASP A 416 2.74 14.63 -4.06
N PHE A 417 3.25 13.40 -3.96
CA PHE A 417 4.68 13.18 -3.73
C PHE A 417 5.57 13.39 -4.96
N LEU A 418 5.03 13.65 -6.16
CA LEU A 418 5.79 14.13 -7.30
C LEU A 418 6.14 15.63 -7.13
N ASN A 419 5.32 16.38 -6.40
CA ASN A 419 5.55 17.78 -6.04
C ASN A 419 6.64 17.91 -4.94
N PRO A 420 7.80 18.56 -5.22
CA PRO A 420 8.86 18.77 -4.23
C PRO A 420 8.43 19.59 -3.01
N ASP A 421 7.54 20.58 -3.19
CA ASP A 421 7.07 21.41 -2.09
C ASP A 421 6.22 20.60 -1.11
N ALA A 422 5.40 19.68 -1.63
CA ALA A 422 4.60 18.77 -0.82
C ALA A 422 5.49 17.84 0.01
N ARG A 423 6.57 17.30 -0.58
CA ARG A 423 7.53 16.47 0.16
C ARG A 423 8.20 17.23 1.30
N GLU A 424 8.63 18.47 1.06
CA GLU A 424 9.26 19.29 2.11
C GLU A 424 8.28 19.62 3.23
N GLU A 425 7.03 19.97 2.92
CA GLU A 425 6.00 20.23 3.93
C GLU A 425 5.73 18.99 4.80
N VAL A 426 5.64 17.80 4.20
CA VAL A 426 5.50 16.55 4.96
C VAL A 426 6.75 16.31 5.84
N ILE A 427 7.97 16.56 5.34
CA ILE A 427 9.20 16.44 6.15
C ILE A 427 9.16 17.39 7.35
N GLN A 428 8.69 18.63 7.17
CA GLN A 428 8.58 19.59 8.27
C GLN A 428 7.57 19.13 9.33
N GLU A 429 6.43 18.55 8.93
CA GLU A 429 5.49 17.93 9.86
C GLU A 429 6.13 16.74 10.59
N ILE A 430 6.92 15.90 9.89
CA ILE A 430 7.63 14.78 10.54
C ILE A 430 8.58 15.30 11.60
N LEU A 431 9.33 16.37 11.30
CA LEU A 431 10.25 17.00 12.24
C LEU A 431 9.50 17.67 13.40
N HIS A 432 8.33 18.24 13.16
CA HIS A 432 7.46 18.79 14.20
C HIS A 432 7.02 17.69 15.18
N VAL A 433 6.52 16.55 14.67
CA VAL A 433 6.13 15.40 15.48
C VAL A 433 7.34 14.84 16.25
N ALA A 434 8.48 14.67 15.59
CA ALA A 434 9.71 14.13 16.18
C ALA A 434 10.26 14.95 17.35
N ARG A 435 10.04 16.27 17.37
CA ARG A 435 10.45 17.13 18.49
C ARG A 435 9.65 16.84 19.77
N ASN A 436 8.45 16.28 19.64
CA ASN A 436 7.54 16.01 20.75
C ASN A 436 7.48 14.52 21.13
N PHE A 437 7.72 13.63 20.16
CA PHE A 437 7.63 12.18 20.31
C PHE A 437 8.96 11.50 19.94
N PRO A 438 9.71 10.97 20.92
CA PRO A 438 10.96 10.25 20.67
C PRO A 438 10.77 8.96 19.85
N ILE A 439 9.54 8.47 19.73
CA ILE A 439 9.19 7.27 18.98
C ILE A 439 8.06 7.64 18.02
N ILE A 440 8.25 7.40 16.72
CA ILE A 440 7.22 7.68 15.70
C ILE A 440 6.96 6.41 14.92
N ARG A 441 5.69 6.02 14.82
CA ARG A 441 5.24 4.98 13.91
C ARG A 441 4.60 5.63 12.68
N PHE A 442 5.14 5.34 11.51
CA PHE A 442 4.60 5.80 10.23
C PHE A 442 3.60 4.79 9.69
N ASP A 443 2.38 5.25 9.47
CA ASP A 443 1.28 4.49 8.87
C ASP A 443 1.51 4.27 7.37
N ALA A 444 1.18 3.06 6.90
CA ALA A 444 1.24 2.62 5.50
C ALA A 444 2.52 3.06 4.76
N ALA A 445 3.69 3.01 5.42
CA ALA A 445 4.91 3.63 4.95
C ALA A 445 5.36 3.12 3.56
N MET A 446 5.00 1.88 3.20
CA MET A 446 5.29 1.29 1.89
C MET A 446 4.73 2.09 0.72
N VAL A 447 3.59 2.78 0.87
CA VAL A 447 2.97 3.54 -0.24
C VAL A 447 3.82 4.73 -0.70
N LEU A 448 4.73 5.21 0.16
CA LEU A 448 5.62 6.34 -0.11
C LEU A 448 7.02 5.95 -0.60
N ALA A 449 7.29 4.66 -0.83
CA ALA A 449 8.47 4.28 -1.59
C ALA A 449 8.29 4.66 -3.07
N LYS A 450 9.36 5.10 -3.77
CA LYS A 450 9.26 5.58 -5.16
C LYS A 450 8.54 4.60 -6.08
N LYS A 451 8.83 3.31 -5.94
CA LYS A 451 8.17 2.24 -6.72
C LYS A 451 6.64 2.27 -6.59
N HIS A 452 6.14 2.51 -5.38
CA HIS A 452 4.70 2.54 -5.10
C HIS A 452 4.06 3.87 -5.47
N ILE A 453 4.73 5.01 -5.21
CA ILE A 453 4.27 6.31 -5.71
C ILE A 453 4.04 6.25 -7.22
N ARG A 454 4.99 5.67 -7.96
CA ARG A 454 4.87 5.47 -9.41
C ARG A 454 3.72 4.53 -9.76
N ARG A 455 3.68 3.34 -9.16
CA ARG A 455 2.66 2.32 -9.45
C ARG A 455 1.24 2.84 -9.23
N LEU A 456 1.02 3.58 -8.14
CA LEU A 456 -0.30 4.05 -7.72
C LEU A 456 -0.72 5.33 -8.45
N TRP A 457 0.13 6.36 -8.46
CA TRP A 457 -0.28 7.72 -8.83
C TRP A 457 0.20 8.18 -10.19
N TYR A 458 1.29 7.58 -10.70
CA TYR A 458 1.98 8.00 -11.92
C TYR A 458 2.50 6.80 -12.73
N PRO A 459 1.61 5.91 -13.20
CA PRO A 459 2.01 4.67 -13.87
C PRO A 459 2.80 4.94 -15.16
N GLU A 460 3.51 3.92 -15.67
CA GLU A 460 4.13 4.01 -16.98
C GLU A 460 3.06 3.85 -18.08
N PRO A 461 3.13 4.60 -19.19
CA PRO A 461 2.16 4.48 -20.28
C PRO A 461 2.06 3.03 -20.80
N GLY A 462 0.86 2.46 -20.81
CA GLY A 462 0.60 1.10 -21.34
C GLY A 462 0.79 -0.04 -20.35
N GLN A 463 0.98 0.25 -19.06
CA GLN A 463 1.09 -0.74 -17.99
C GLN A 463 -0.17 -0.79 -17.10
N GLY A 464 -1.19 0.03 -17.38
CA GLY A 464 -2.35 0.25 -16.52
C GLY A 464 -2.03 1.03 -15.24
N GLY A 465 -3.07 1.55 -14.58
CA GLY A 465 -2.98 2.17 -13.26
C GLY A 465 -3.65 1.32 -12.18
N ASP A 466 -3.10 1.31 -10.96
CA ASP A 466 -3.78 0.71 -9.80
C ASP A 466 -4.96 1.58 -9.33
N ILE A 467 -4.85 2.89 -9.50
CA ILE A 467 -5.89 3.87 -9.18
C ILE A 467 -6.60 4.27 -10.47
N ALA A 468 -7.92 4.09 -10.49
CA ALA A 468 -8.73 4.41 -11.67
C ALA A 468 -8.55 5.88 -12.09
N SER A 469 -8.53 6.16 -13.39
CA SER A 469 -8.25 7.45 -14.05
C SER A 469 -6.82 7.99 -13.95
N ARG A 470 -5.91 7.34 -13.20
CA ARG A 470 -4.51 7.81 -13.07
C ARG A 470 -3.63 7.44 -14.26
N SER A 471 -4.02 6.46 -15.06
CA SER A 471 -3.37 6.13 -16.34
C SER A 471 -3.31 7.33 -17.30
N GLU A 472 -4.27 8.26 -17.23
CA GLU A 472 -4.24 9.49 -18.03
C GLU A 472 -3.12 10.47 -17.62
N SER A 473 -2.62 10.35 -16.39
CA SER A 473 -1.47 11.12 -15.87
C SER A 473 -0.18 10.30 -15.88
N ALA A 474 -0.10 9.26 -16.71
CA ALA A 474 1.07 8.40 -16.83
C ALA A 474 2.31 9.21 -17.27
N ILE A 475 3.45 8.90 -16.65
CA ILE A 475 4.74 9.51 -16.98
C ILE A 475 5.78 8.43 -17.24
N ASN A 476 6.71 8.75 -18.13
CA ASN A 476 7.78 7.82 -18.44
C ASN A 476 8.75 7.69 -17.24
N ARG A 477 9.46 6.57 -17.19
CA ARG A 477 10.40 6.27 -16.10
C ARG A 477 11.46 7.35 -15.91
N GLU A 478 12.07 7.83 -16.99
CA GLU A 478 13.17 8.80 -16.90
C GLU A 478 12.70 10.13 -16.27
N GLU A 479 11.52 10.60 -16.65
CA GLU A 479 10.91 11.80 -16.08
C GLU A 479 10.54 11.60 -14.61
N PHE A 480 9.95 10.46 -14.25
CA PHE A 480 9.66 10.14 -12.85
C PHE A 480 10.93 10.16 -11.99
N GLU A 481 12.00 9.52 -12.45
CA GLU A 481 13.30 9.50 -11.75
C GLU A 481 13.92 10.89 -11.62
N LYS A 482 13.70 11.80 -12.60
CA LYS A 482 14.13 13.21 -12.50
C LYS A 482 13.33 14.01 -11.48
N ARG A 483 12.03 13.74 -11.35
CA ARG A 483 11.12 14.45 -10.41
C ARG A 483 11.30 14.00 -8.97
N ILE A 484 11.66 12.73 -8.76
CA ILE A 484 11.93 12.14 -7.45
C ILE A 484 13.32 11.48 -7.49
N PRO A 485 14.42 12.25 -7.43
CA PRO A 485 15.77 11.71 -7.59
C PRO A 485 16.17 10.77 -6.45
N THR A 486 15.72 11.07 -5.23
CA THR A 486 16.03 10.32 -4.01
C THR A 486 14.77 9.70 -3.41
N GLU A 487 14.91 8.57 -2.74
CA GLU A 487 13.81 7.98 -1.96
C GLU A 487 13.37 8.95 -0.86
N PHE A 488 12.05 9.19 -0.76
CA PHE A 488 11.48 10.10 0.23
C PHE A 488 11.89 9.72 1.66
N TRP A 489 11.74 8.43 2.00
CA TRP A 489 12.12 7.93 3.33
C TRP A 489 13.60 8.06 3.63
N ARG A 490 14.46 7.96 2.61
CA ARG A 490 15.90 8.16 2.79
C ARG A 490 16.19 9.59 3.22
N GLU A 491 15.51 10.55 2.60
CA GLU A 491 15.60 11.97 2.94
C GLU A 491 15.06 12.25 4.34
N VAL A 492 13.89 11.71 4.69
CA VAL A 492 13.31 11.79 6.04
C VAL A 492 14.30 11.32 7.10
N VAL A 493 14.86 10.12 6.93
CA VAL A 493 15.79 9.55 7.90
C VAL A 493 17.06 10.39 8.02
N ASP A 494 17.61 10.89 6.90
CA ASP A 494 18.80 11.74 6.91
C ASP A 494 18.53 13.09 7.61
N ARG A 495 17.34 13.69 7.41
CA ARG A 495 16.91 14.92 8.07
C ARG A 495 16.69 14.71 9.57
N VAL A 496 16.00 13.63 9.96
CA VAL A 496 15.80 13.26 11.37
C VAL A 496 17.14 13.03 12.07
N ALA A 497 18.06 12.28 11.45
CA ALA A 497 19.39 12.03 12.00
C ALA A 497 20.25 13.31 12.15
N LYS A 498 19.95 14.37 11.40
CA LYS A 498 20.64 15.66 11.48
C LYS A 498 20.00 16.61 12.48
N GLU A 499 18.66 16.67 12.52
CA GLU A 499 17.92 17.72 13.23
C GLU A 499 17.36 17.26 14.57
N VAL A 500 16.95 15.99 14.69
CA VAL A 500 16.30 15.39 15.86
C VAL A 500 16.82 13.96 16.09
N PRO A 501 18.13 13.79 16.35
CA PRO A 501 18.82 12.50 16.24
C PRO A 501 18.57 11.52 17.40
N ASP A 502 17.65 11.86 18.32
CA ASP A 502 17.19 11.00 19.41
C ASP A 502 15.76 10.50 19.16
N THR A 503 15.43 10.27 17.89
CA THR A 503 14.11 9.82 17.43
C THR A 503 14.20 8.42 16.83
N LEU A 504 13.41 7.48 17.35
CA LEU A 504 13.26 6.13 16.82
C LEU A 504 12.08 6.09 15.83
N LEU A 505 12.37 5.67 14.61
CA LEU A 505 11.42 5.63 13.49
C LEU A 505 10.98 4.18 13.21
N LEU A 506 9.69 3.91 13.33
CA LEU A 506 9.08 2.62 12.99
C LEU A 506 8.28 2.79 11.69
N ALA A 507 8.57 1.96 10.70
CA ALA A 507 7.74 1.85 9.51
C ALA A 507 6.71 0.73 9.68
N GLU A 508 5.44 1.04 9.53
CA GLU A 508 4.50 0.03 9.07
C GLU A 508 4.72 -0.17 7.57
N ALA A 509 5.43 -1.22 7.21
CA ALA A 509 5.60 -1.61 5.81
C ALA A 509 5.34 -3.11 5.68
N PHE A 510 4.66 -3.46 4.60
CA PHE A 510 4.37 -4.85 4.22
C PHE A 510 4.96 -5.15 2.83
N TRP A 511 4.53 -6.26 2.24
CA TRP A 511 4.90 -6.67 0.88
C TRP A 511 6.37 -7.05 0.69
N MET A 512 6.99 -7.68 1.70
CA MET A 512 8.38 -8.17 1.64
C MET A 512 9.42 -7.04 1.49
N MET A 513 9.04 -5.81 1.86
CA MET A 513 9.90 -4.62 1.80
C MET A 513 10.63 -4.33 3.12
N GLU A 514 10.45 -5.17 4.14
CA GLU A 514 10.97 -4.95 5.48
C GLU A 514 12.48 -4.73 5.46
N GLY A 515 13.20 -5.62 4.77
CA GLY A 515 14.64 -5.50 4.55
C GLY A 515 15.02 -4.20 3.82
N TYR A 516 14.25 -3.79 2.80
CA TYR A 516 14.48 -2.54 2.07
C TYR A 516 14.34 -1.31 2.95
N PHE A 517 13.30 -1.27 3.79
CA PHE A 517 13.03 -0.15 4.71
C PHE A 517 14.12 0.04 5.74
N VAL A 518 14.64 -1.05 6.31
CA VAL A 518 15.64 -0.94 7.37
C VAL A 518 17.06 -0.84 6.82
N ARG A 519 17.39 -1.62 5.78
CA ARG A 519 18.75 -1.70 5.23
C ARG A 519 19.05 -0.55 4.27
N THR A 520 18.16 -0.25 3.33
CA THR A 520 18.40 0.74 2.28
C THR A 520 17.89 2.13 2.69
N LEU A 521 16.63 2.21 3.12
CA LEU A 521 15.99 3.48 3.51
C LEU A 521 16.42 3.97 4.90
N GLY A 522 16.92 3.07 5.76
CA GLY A 522 17.49 3.39 7.06
C GLY A 522 16.46 3.59 8.18
N MET A 523 15.24 3.07 8.05
CA MET A 523 14.31 3.05 9.18
C MET A 523 14.90 2.28 10.37
N HIS A 524 14.61 2.75 11.58
CA HIS A 524 15.15 2.10 12.78
C HIS A 524 14.47 0.75 12.98
N ARG A 525 13.14 0.70 12.84
CA ARG A 525 12.34 -0.52 12.97
C ARG A 525 11.32 -0.64 11.85
N VAL A 526 10.87 -1.86 11.58
CA VAL A 526 9.81 -2.16 10.61
C VAL A 526 8.89 -3.28 11.12
N TYR A 527 7.60 -3.20 10.82
CA TYR A 527 6.65 -4.22 11.21
C TYR A 527 6.98 -5.59 10.62
N ASN A 528 6.71 -6.65 11.37
CA ASN A 528 6.85 -8.03 10.93
C ASN A 528 5.58 -8.82 11.30
N SER A 529 4.54 -8.70 10.46
CA SER A 529 3.31 -9.49 10.59
C SER A 529 3.50 -10.95 10.16
N ALA A 530 4.60 -11.27 9.46
CA ALA A 530 4.91 -12.61 9.02
C ALA A 530 5.13 -13.56 10.20
N PHE A 531 5.91 -13.13 11.19
CA PHE A 531 6.16 -13.93 12.39
C PHE A 531 4.86 -14.25 13.13
N MET A 532 4.02 -13.24 13.36
CA MET A 532 2.72 -13.42 14.02
C MET A 532 1.87 -14.47 13.28
N ASN A 533 1.71 -14.35 11.95
CA ASN A 533 0.89 -15.25 11.16
C ASN A 533 1.47 -16.67 11.08
N MET A 534 2.78 -16.82 10.92
CA MET A 534 3.44 -18.13 10.89
C MET A 534 3.32 -18.85 12.23
N LEU A 535 3.49 -18.14 13.35
CA LEU A 535 3.32 -18.69 14.70
C LEU A 535 1.88 -19.09 14.98
N LYS A 536 0.92 -18.24 14.59
CA LYS A 536 -0.52 -18.51 14.71
C LYS A 536 -0.93 -19.79 13.98
N ARG A 537 -0.49 -19.92 12.72
CA ARG A 537 -0.83 -21.03 11.81
C ARG A 537 0.06 -22.27 11.96
N GLU A 538 1.02 -22.24 12.89
CA GLU A 538 1.99 -23.33 13.11
C GLU A 538 2.79 -23.69 11.85
N GLU A 539 3.07 -22.69 11.01
CA GLU A 539 3.93 -22.80 9.82
C GLU A 539 5.41 -22.78 10.23
N ASN A 540 5.79 -23.71 11.11
CA ASN A 540 7.05 -23.67 11.86
C ASN A 540 8.28 -23.71 10.96
N SER A 541 8.23 -24.48 9.87
CA SER A 541 9.31 -24.54 8.87
C SER A 541 9.52 -23.20 8.17
N LYS A 542 8.44 -22.48 7.85
CA LYS A 542 8.53 -21.14 7.25
C LYS A 542 9.12 -20.13 8.23
N TYR A 543 8.67 -20.15 9.49
CA TYR A 543 9.21 -19.27 10.53
C TYR A 543 10.72 -19.45 10.68
N ARG A 544 11.17 -20.70 10.81
CA ARG A 544 12.61 -21.02 10.96
C ARG A 544 13.41 -20.64 9.72
N ALA A 545 12.92 -20.97 8.52
CA ALA A 545 13.56 -20.57 7.27
C ALA A 545 13.69 -19.05 7.17
N THR A 546 12.65 -18.31 7.59
CA THR A 546 12.65 -16.84 7.57
C THR A 546 13.71 -16.25 8.49
N VAL A 547 13.84 -16.76 9.72
CA VAL A 547 14.90 -16.36 10.65
C VAL A 547 16.28 -16.69 10.08
N LYS A 548 16.49 -17.92 9.58
CA LYS A 548 17.77 -18.37 9.01
C LYS A 548 18.18 -17.54 7.80
N ASN A 549 17.28 -17.36 6.82
CA ASN A 549 17.55 -16.56 5.63
C ASN A 549 17.91 -15.12 5.98
N THR A 550 17.24 -14.54 6.99
CA THR A 550 17.55 -13.18 7.46
C THR A 550 18.93 -13.13 8.11
N MET A 551 19.25 -14.10 8.96
CA MET A 551 20.55 -14.21 9.61
C MET A 551 21.70 -14.45 8.62
N GLU A 552 21.48 -15.25 7.58
CA GLU A 552 22.46 -15.56 6.53
C GLU A 552 22.66 -14.41 5.54
N PHE A 553 21.62 -13.63 5.27
CA PHE A 553 21.71 -12.42 4.45
C PHE A 553 22.39 -11.28 5.22
N ASP A 554 21.78 -10.82 6.31
CA ASP A 554 22.29 -9.76 7.17
C ASP A 554 21.58 -9.79 8.53
N SER A 555 22.31 -10.22 9.56
CA SER A 555 21.78 -10.34 10.92
C SER A 555 21.25 -9.02 11.50
N GLN A 556 21.75 -7.86 11.03
CA GLN A 556 21.28 -6.55 11.49
C GLN A 556 19.81 -6.28 11.13
N VAL A 557 19.25 -6.99 10.14
CA VAL A 557 17.82 -6.87 9.78
C VAL A 557 16.94 -7.45 10.89
N LEU A 558 17.32 -8.58 11.50
CA LEU A 558 16.48 -9.27 12.50
C LEU A 558 16.22 -8.39 13.73
N LYS A 559 17.24 -7.66 14.22
CA LYS A 559 17.08 -6.76 15.38
C LYS A 559 16.21 -5.53 15.10
N ARG A 560 15.78 -5.32 13.85
CA ARG A 560 14.97 -4.18 13.43
C ARG A 560 13.50 -4.52 13.23
N PHE A 561 13.11 -5.78 13.34
CA PHE A 561 11.70 -6.15 13.29
C PHE A 561 10.96 -5.71 14.55
N VAL A 562 9.73 -5.23 14.36
CA VAL A 562 8.76 -5.07 15.44
C VAL A 562 8.00 -6.38 15.56
N ASN A 563 8.16 -7.06 16.69
CA ASN A 563 7.53 -8.33 16.98
C ASN A 563 6.27 -8.07 17.83
N PHE A 564 5.12 -8.55 17.36
CA PHE A 564 3.85 -8.39 18.06
C PHE A 564 2.96 -9.62 17.89
N MET A 565 2.06 -9.82 18.86
CA MET A 565 0.98 -10.82 18.77
C MET A 565 -0.29 -10.26 18.16
N ASN A 566 -0.48 -8.94 18.25
CA ASN A 566 -1.51 -8.20 17.55
C ASN A 566 -1.09 -6.73 17.43
N ASN A 567 -1.71 -6.03 16.50
CA ASN A 567 -1.66 -4.58 16.36
C ASN A 567 -3.11 -4.05 16.34
N PRO A 568 -3.35 -2.73 16.17
CA PRO A 568 -4.70 -2.16 16.13
C PRO A 568 -5.59 -2.67 14.99
N ASP A 569 -5.01 -3.09 13.86
CA ASP A 569 -5.74 -3.53 12.67
C ASP A 569 -6.02 -5.05 12.67
N GLU A 570 -5.28 -5.81 13.50
CA GLU A 570 -5.40 -7.26 13.66
C GLU A 570 -6.40 -7.65 14.77
N GLU A 571 -6.82 -8.92 14.76
CA GLU A 571 -7.61 -9.47 15.87
C GLU A 571 -6.81 -9.47 17.19
N THR A 572 -7.51 -9.40 18.32
CA THR A 572 -6.87 -9.35 19.65
C THR A 572 -5.98 -10.57 19.89
N ALA A 573 -4.91 -10.42 20.67
CA ALA A 573 -3.98 -11.52 20.95
C ALA A 573 -4.70 -12.75 21.57
N VAL A 574 -5.72 -12.52 22.39
CA VAL A 574 -6.55 -13.60 22.95
C VAL A 574 -7.38 -14.30 21.89
N ALA A 575 -8.00 -13.57 20.96
CA ALA A 575 -8.75 -14.18 19.86
C ALA A 575 -7.84 -15.00 18.94
N GLN A 576 -6.58 -14.58 18.78
CA GLN A 576 -5.63 -15.23 17.87
C GLN A 576 -4.89 -16.43 18.49
N PHE A 577 -4.49 -16.35 19.76
CA PHE A 577 -3.61 -17.33 20.43
C PHE A 577 -4.24 -17.98 21.67
N GLY A 578 -5.44 -17.58 22.06
CA GLY A 578 -6.09 -18.00 23.31
C GLY A 578 -5.42 -17.36 24.53
N LYS A 579 -5.59 -18.00 25.69
CA LYS A 579 -5.04 -17.56 26.99
C LYS A 579 -4.10 -18.58 27.64
N GLY A 580 -3.88 -19.71 26.96
CA GLY A 580 -3.11 -20.85 27.46
C GLY A 580 -1.63 -20.79 27.10
N ASP A 581 -1.00 -21.96 27.04
CA ASP A 581 0.45 -22.09 26.89
C ASP A 581 0.96 -21.52 25.55
N LYS A 582 0.20 -21.68 24.45
CA LYS A 582 0.54 -21.09 23.15
C LYS A 582 0.68 -19.57 23.21
N TYR A 583 -0.22 -18.88 23.92
CA TYR A 583 -0.13 -17.43 24.11
C TYR A 583 1.18 -17.04 24.81
N PHE A 584 1.50 -17.69 25.92
CA PHE A 584 2.68 -17.36 26.72
C PHE A 584 3.99 -17.78 26.04
N GLY A 585 3.97 -18.88 25.29
CA GLY A 585 5.09 -19.32 24.47
C GLY A 585 5.42 -18.31 23.37
N VAL A 586 4.42 -17.89 22.60
CA VAL A 586 4.58 -16.84 21.57
C VAL A 586 4.98 -15.50 22.21
N CYS A 587 4.39 -15.11 23.34
CA CYS A 587 4.79 -13.89 24.05
C CYS A 587 6.24 -13.95 24.55
N THR A 588 6.70 -15.13 25.00
CA THR A 588 8.10 -15.37 25.38
C THR A 588 9.05 -15.19 24.20
N LEU A 589 8.71 -15.76 23.04
CA LEU A 589 9.48 -15.51 21.81
C LEU A 589 9.53 -14.02 21.48
N MET A 590 8.38 -13.35 21.51
CA MET A 590 8.26 -11.93 21.18
C MET A 590 9.19 -11.05 22.01
N VAL A 591 9.32 -11.31 23.33
CA VAL A 591 10.16 -10.50 24.22
C VAL A 591 11.63 -10.92 24.30
N THR A 592 11.95 -12.16 23.93
CA THR A 592 13.32 -12.71 24.00
C THR A 592 14.05 -12.79 22.64
N MET A 593 13.35 -12.57 21.52
CA MET A 593 13.97 -12.37 20.21
C MET A 593 14.57 -10.96 20.06
N PRO A 594 15.64 -10.79 19.26
CA PRO A 594 16.06 -9.47 18.78
C PRO A 594 14.91 -8.77 18.04
N GLY A 595 14.82 -7.44 18.16
CA GLY A 595 13.71 -6.67 17.60
C GLY A 595 13.13 -5.64 18.56
N LEU A 596 11.92 -5.18 18.31
CA LEU A 596 11.13 -4.34 19.22
C LEU A 596 9.86 -5.10 19.58
N PRO A 597 9.70 -5.58 20.83
CA PRO A 597 8.43 -6.16 21.28
C PRO A 597 7.36 -5.09 21.42
N MET A 598 6.19 -5.32 20.83
CA MET A 598 5.02 -4.45 20.92
C MET A 598 3.80 -5.23 21.41
N PHE A 599 3.16 -4.70 22.46
CA PHE A 599 1.92 -5.22 23.03
C PHE A 599 0.72 -4.39 22.55
N GLY A 600 -0.35 -5.08 22.18
CA GLY A 600 -1.60 -4.45 21.74
C GLY A 600 -2.44 -3.89 22.90
N HIS A 601 -3.43 -3.07 22.55
CA HIS A 601 -4.41 -2.58 23.52
C HIS A 601 -5.14 -3.77 24.17
N GLY A 602 -5.21 -3.80 25.50
CA GLY A 602 -5.97 -4.81 26.25
C GLY A 602 -5.34 -6.20 26.31
N GLN A 603 -4.18 -6.41 25.68
CA GLN A 603 -3.51 -7.71 25.61
C GLN A 603 -3.20 -8.30 26.99
N ILE A 604 -2.71 -7.47 27.93
CA ILE A 604 -2.39 -7.91 29.30
C ILE A 604 -3.65 -8.24 30.10
N GLN A 605 -4.71 -7.46 29.91
CA GLN A 605 -6.01 -7.63 30.58
C GLN A 605 -6.82 -8.80 30.00
N GLY A 606 -6.49 -9.24 28.78
CA GLY A 606 -7.19 -10.31 28.10
C GLY A 606 -8.48 -9.89 27.41
N PHE A 607 -8.59 -8.60 27.04
CA PHE A 607 -9.74 -8.04 26.33
C PHE A 607 -9.85 -8.62 24.91
N GLN A 608 -11.08 -8.85 24.47
CA GLN A 608 -11.43 -9.46 23.19
C GLN A 608 -12.03 -8.45 22.21
N GLU A 609 -12.57 -7.32 22.70
CA GLU A 609 -13.11 -6.28 21.83
C GLU A 609 -12.00 -5.66 20.98
N LYS A 610 -12.21 -5.66 19.66
CA LYS A 610 -11.34 -4.99 18.69
C LYS A 610 -11.82 -3.57 18.45
N TYR A 611 -10.92 -2.61 18.59
CA TYR A 611 -11.24 -1.19 18.45
C TYR A 611 -10.85 -0.66 17.07
N GLY A 612 -11.85 -0.27 16.28
CA GLY A 612 -11.64 0.52 15.07
C GLY A 612 -11.21 1.95 15.39
N MET A 613 -10.72 2.67 14.37
CA MET A 613 -10.14 4.02 14.54
C MET A 613 -11.15 5.10 14.94
N GLU A 614 -12.46 4.84 14.80
CA GLU A 614 -13.57 5.70 15.24
C GLU A 614 -14.01 5.52 16.69
N PHE A 615 -13.52 4.52 17.41
CA PHE A 615 -14.04 4.20 18.73
C PHE A 615 -13.66 5.27 19.75
N THR A 616 -14.63 5.70 20.56
CA THR A 616 -14.46 6.69 21.62
C THR A 616 -14.55 6.10 23.02
N LYS A 617 -15.07 4.88 23.14
CA LYS A 617 -15.29 4.14 24.38
C LYS A 617 -15.30 2.64 24.08
N ALA A 618 -15.12 1.81 25.11
CA ALA A 618 -15.39 0.38 24.99
C ALA A 618 -16.90 0.13 25.00
N TYR A 619 -17.42 -0.66 24.05
CA TYR A 619 -18.83 -1.05 24.06
C TYR A 619 -19.05 -2.31 24.90
N TRP A 620 -18.02 -3.14 25.03
CA TRP A 620 -18.07 -4.33 25.88
C TRP A 620 -17.63 -3.95 27.29
N ASP A 621 -18.37 -4.42 28.30
CA ASP A 621 -18.01 -4.25 29.70
C ASP A 621 -17.08 -5.40 30.12
N GLU A 622 -15.90 -5.45 29.50
CA GLU A 622 -14.90 -6.47 29.78
C GLU A 622 -14.21 -6.21 31.12
N VAL A 623 -13.96 -7.28 31.86
CA VAL A 623 -13.26 -7.25 33.14
C VAL A 623 -11.86 -7.86 33.00
N ASP A 624 -10.92 -7.33 33.78
CA ASP A 624 -9.55 -7.82 33.83
C ASP A 624 -9.49 -9.32 34.15
N ASP A 625 -8.79 -10.09 33.31
CA ASP A 625 -8.49 -11.50 33.56
C ASP A 625 -7.30 -11.61 34.52
N ILE A 626 -7.62 -11.79 35.82
CA ILE A 626 -6.61 -11.81 36.88
C ILE A 626 -5.60 -12.94 36.72
N ASP A 627 -6.05 -14.13 36.28
CA ASP A 627 -5.16 -15.29 36.09
C ASP A 627 -4.18 -15.03 34.95
N LEU A 628 -4.66 -14.45 33.84
CA LEU A 628 -3.81 -14.05 32.72
C LEU A 628 -2.79 -12.99 33.16
N ILE A 629 -3.23 -11.95 33.89
CA ILE A 629 -2.34 -10.89 34.40
C ILE A 629 -1.28 -11.46 35.34
N GLU A 630 -1.66 -12.33 36.27
CA GLU A 630 -0.73 -12.93 37.23
C GLU A 630 0.29 -13.83 36.52
N ARG A 631 -0.12 -14.58 35.51
CA ARG A 631 0.80 -15.37 34.68
C ARG A 631 1.76 -14.48 33.87
N HIS A 632 1.34 -13.30 33.40
CA HIS A 632 2.28 -12.33 32.82
C HIS A 632 3.32 -11.85 33.83
N LYS A 633 2.92 -11.57 35.08
CA LYS A 633 3.86 -11.17 36.14
C LYS A 633 4.90 -12.24 36.43
N GLN A 634 4.52 -13.51 36.39
CA GLN A 634 5.40 -14.62 36.68
C GLN A 634 6.32 -14.96 35.50
N VAL A 635 5.79 -14.96 34.28
CA VAL A 635 6.51 -15.49 33.09
C VAL A 635 7.14 -14.38 32.23
N ILE A 636 6.40 -13.31 31.95
CA ILE A 636 6.77 -12.35 30.89
C ILE A 636 7.48 -11.10 31.43
N PHE A 637 6.95 -10.45 32.47
CA PHE A 637 7.53 -9.21 33.00
C PHE A 637 8.98 -9.36 33.49
N PRO A 638 9.42 -10.50 34.08
CA PRO A 638 10.82 -10.71 34.41
C PRO A 638 11.73 -10.71 33.17
N LEU A 639 11.26 -11.27 32.05
CA LEU A 639 12.00 -11.29 30.78
C LEU A 639 12.08 -9.88 30.16
N MET A 640 10.99 -9.12 30.21
CA MET A 640 10.95 -7.71 29.78
C MET A 640 11.98 -6.86 30.53
N LYS A 641 12.15 -7.06 31.85
CA LYS A 641 13.16 -6.35 32.64
C LYS A 641 14.60 -6.71 32.27
N LYS A 642 14.80 -7.86 31.61
CA LYS A 642 16.08 -8.31 31.06
C LYS A 642 16.23 -8.01 29.57
N ARG A 643 15.50 -7.02 29.03
CA ARG A 643 15.54 -6.69 27.59
C ARG A 643 16.95 -6.48 27.04
N TYR A 644 17.87 -5.92 27.83
CA TYR A 644 19.28 -5.73 27.47
C TYR A 644 20.00 -7.03 27.05
N LEU A 645 19.55 -8.18 27.54
CA LEU A 645 20.11 -9.50 27.22
C LEU A 645 19.64 -10.02 25.86
N PHE A 646 18.48 -9.56 25.40
CA PHE A 646 17.78 -10.11 24.23
C PHE A 646 17.75 -9.16 23.04
N SER A 647 18.15 -7.89 23.21
CA SER A 647 17.89 -6.84 22.22
C SER A 647 18.87 -6.80 21.06
N GLU A 648 20.08 -7.28 21.30
CA GLU A 648 21.22 -7.13 20.41
C GLU A 648 21.51 -8.42 19.63
N ILE A 649 22.23 -8.29 18.50
CA ILE A 649 22.43 -9.38 17.54
C ILE A 649 23.85 -9.98 17.58
N GLU A 650 24.82 -9.28 18.16
CA GLU A 650 26.25 -9.61 18.11
C GLU A 650 26.57 -10.98 18.73
N ASN A 651 25.82 -11.37 19.76
CA ASN A 651 25.91 -12.67 20.42
C ASN A 651 24.70 -13.58 20.17
N PHE A 652 23.76 -13.17 19.34
CA PHE A 652 22.58 -13.96 19.05
C PHE A 652 22.95 -15.15 18.17
N CYS A 653 22.55 -16.35 18.57
CA CYS A 653 22.77 -17.58 17.82
C CYS A 653 21.46 -18.36 17.72
N PHE A 654 21.06 -18.72 16.50
CA PHE A 654 19.89 -19.57 16.23
C PHE A 654 20.34 -20.99 15.91
N TYR A 655 19.59 -22.02 16.32
CA TYR A 655 20.01 -23.42 16.20
C TYR A 655 18.98 -24.28 15.45
N ASP A 656 19.49 -25.23 14.66
CA ASP A 656 18.71 -26.38 14.21
C ASP A 656 18.67 -27.41 15.35
N VAL A 657 17.46 -27.88 15.72
CA VAL A 657 17.27 -28.90 16.75
C VAL A 657 17.21 -30.27 16.08
N TRP A 658 18.26 -31.08 16.24
CA TRP A 658 18.40 -32.34 15.53
C TRP A 658 17.77 -33.50 16.29
N ASN A 659 16.94 -34.28 15.62
CA ASN A 659 16.37 -35.51 16.16
C ASN A 659 16.47 -36.63 15.12
N ASN A 660 17.19 -37.71 15.42
CA ASN A 660 17.34 -38.88 14.54
C ASN A 660 17.76 -38.57 13.08
N GLY A 661 18.62 -37.57 12.89
CA GLY A 661 19.16 -37.20 11.57
C GLY A 661 18.30 -36.23 10.76
N SER A 662 17.16 -35.78 11.27
CA SER A 662 16.38 -34.68 10.70
C SER A 662 16.29 -33.50 11.66
N VAL A 663 16.00 -32.32 11.12
CA VAL A 663 15.72 -31.12 11.93
C VAL A 663 14.27 -31.18 12.40
N ASN A 664 14.06 -31.00 13.71
CA ASN A 664 12.76 -30.82 14.29
C ASN A 664 12.31 -29.37 14.10
N GLU A 665 11.44 -29.17 13.12
CA GLU A 665 10.93 -27.85 12.74
C GLU A 665 10.06 -27.20 13.82
N ASN A 666 9.56 -27.96 14.79
CA ASN A 666 8.63 -27.46 15.80
C ASN A 666 9.30 -26.78 16.99
N ILE A 667 10.59 -27.07 17.23
CA ILE A 667 11.36 -26.47 18.31
C ILE A 667 12.16 -25.30 17.77
N TYR A 668 11.93 -24.12 18.34
CA TYR A 668 12.79 -22.97 18.15
C TYR A 668 13.82 -22.95 19.28
N ALA A 669 15.08 -22.80 18.91
CA ALA A 669 16.18 -22.75 19.86
C ALA A 669 17.14 -21.62 19.49
N TYR A 670 17.42 -20.76 20.45
CA TYR A 670 18.39 -19.68 20.29
C TYR A 670 19.03 -19.29 21.60
N SER A 671 20.17 -18.62 21.52
CA SER A 671 20.89 -18.08 22.66
C SER A 671 21.27 -16.63 22.41
N ASN A 672 21.44 -15.89 23.50
CA ASN A 672 22.00 -14.54 23.46
C ASN A 672 22.81 -14.28 24.74
N ARG A 673 23.70 -13.30 24.69
CA ARG A 673 24.61 -12.97 25.79
C ARG A 673 24.88 -11.48 25.87
N PHE A 674 24.84 -10.96 27.09
CA PHE A 674 25.26 -9.61 27.43
C PHE A 674 26.21 -9.63 28.62
N GLY A 675 27.47 -9.21 28.41
CA GLY A 675 28.51 -9.31 29.42
C GLY A 675 28.73 -10.77 29.85
N THR A 676 28.53 -11.05 31.13
CA THR A 676 28.65 -12.40 31.72
C THR A 676 27.32 -13.14 31.83
N GLU A 677 26.19 -12.49 31.50
CA GLU A 677 24.88 -13.12 31.55
C GLU A 677 24.52 -13.67 30.18
N SER A 678 24.05 -14.92 30.15
CA SER A 678 23.65 -15.64 28.94
C SER A 678 22.27 -16.25 29.14
N ALA A 679 21.49 -16.29 28.07
CA ALA A 679 20.21 -16.99 28.04
C ALA A 679 20.17 -17.97 26.86
N VAL A 680 19.49 -19.09 27.06
CA VAL A 680 19.12 -20.03 26.00
C VAL A 680 17.61 -20.19 26.09
N VAL A 681 16.93 -19.98 24.97
CA VAL A 681 15.48 -20.06 24.87
C VAL A 681 15.13 -21.24 23.98
N PHE A 682 14.20 -22.05 24.46
CA PHE A 682 13.59 -23.13 23.72
C PHE A 682 12.09 -22.94 23.75
N TYR A 683 11.43 -23.23 22.63
CA TYR A 683 9.97 -23.21 22.57
C TYR A 683 9.46 -24.22 21.55
N ASN A 684 8.44 -24.99 21.92
CA ASN A 684 7.77 -25.93 21.04
C ASN A 684 6.44 -25.36 20.52
N ASN A 685 6.37 -24.93 19.26
CA ASN A 685 5.17 -24.27 18.72
C ASN A 685 4.09 -25.23 18.20
N VAL A 686 4.01 -26.45 18.72
CA VAL A 686 2.91 -27.40 18.46
C VAL A 686 2.42 -28.04 19.75
N TYR A 687 1.28 -28.72 19.70
CA TYR A 687 0.72 -29.44 20.84
C TYR A 687 1.46 -30.74 21.18
N ASP A 688 2.06 -31.41 20.18
CA ASP A 688 2.78 -32.65 20.39
C ASP A 688 4.11 -32.44 21.13
N GLN A 689 4.53 -33.43 21.91
CA GLN A 689 5.86 -33.41 22.54
C GLN A 689 6.96 -33.41 21.47
N ALA A 690 7.99 -32.63 21.71
CA ALA A 690 9.11 -32.50 20.80
C ALA A 690 10.44 -32.62 21.57
N SER A 691 11.45 -33.21 20.94
CA SER A 691 12.79 -33.27 21.51
C SER A 691 13.87 -33.27 20.43
N GLY A 692 15.11 -33.03 20.86
CA GLY A 692 16.29 -33.10 20.02
C GLY A 692 17.52 -32.48 20.68
N TRP A 693 18.60 -32.38 19.90
CA TRP A 693 19.88 -31.87 20.32
C TRP A 693 20.23 -30.59 19.56
N ILE A 694 20.76 -29.59 20.28
CA ILE A 694 21.46 -28.45 19.68
C ILE A 694 22.95 -28.55 19.95
N LYS A 695 23.78 -28.16 18.97
CA LYS A 695 25.23 -28.09 19.16
C LYS A 695 25.81 -26.87 18.45
N GLU A 696 25.77 -26.87 17.12
CA GLU A 696 26.26 -25.77 16.29
C GLU A 696 25.12 -24.84 15.88
N SER A 697 25.36 -23.54 15.89
CA SER A 697 24.40 -22.55 15.39
C SER A 697 24.26 -22.65 13.88
N CYS A 698 23.11 -22.22 13.37
CA CYS A 698 22.96 -21.87 11.97
C CYS A 698 23.96 -20.75 11.60
N PRO A 699 24.37 -20.65 10.33
CA PRO A 699 25.26 -19.58 9.89
C PRO A 699 24.61 -18.21 10.08
N SER A 700 25.42 -17.22 10.50
CA SER A 700 25.00 -15.83 10.63
C SER A 700 26.02 -14.91 9.98
N MET A 701 25.54 -13.96 9.18
CA MET A 701 26.33 -12.90 8.58
C MET A 701 26.49 -11.74 9.57
N ILE A 702 27.69 -11.60 10.14
CA ILE A 702 28.06 -10.52 11.03
C ILE A 702 29.30 -9.83 10.46
N ASN A 703 29.22 -8.52 10.20
CA ASN A 703 30.30 -7.74 9.59
C ASN A 703 30.88 -8.39 8.31
N HIS A 704 29.97 -8.84 7.41
CA HIS A 704 30.29 -9.54 6.16
C HIS A 704 31.09 -10.84 6.31
N LYS A 705 31.04 -11.47 7.49
CA LYS A 705 31.61 -12.81 7.70
C LYS A 705 30.51 -13.75 8.17
N SER A 706 30.46 -14.92 7.52
CA SER A 706 29.63 -16.03 8.01
C SER A 706 30.29 -16.66 9.22
N ILE A 707 29.57 -16.68 10.34
CA ILE A 707 30.05 -17.20 11.62
C ILE A 707 29.07 -18.28 12.09
N THR A 708 29.62 -19.40 12.56
CA THR A 708 28.90 -20.42 13.33
C THR A 708 29.57 -20.57 14.68
N ARG A 709 28.79 -20.86 15.73
CA ARG A 709 29.29 -21.08 17.08
C ARG A 709 28.65 -22.32 17.69
N CYS A 710 29.45 -23.09 18.43
CA CYS A 710 28.93 -24.12 19.30
C CYS A 710 28.19 -23.46 20.49
N ILE A 711 27.12 -24.08 20.99
CA ILE A 711 26.29 -23.56 22.08
C ILE A 711 27.11 -23.17 23.32
N ALA A 712 28.12 -23.96 23.68
CA ALA A 712 28.97 -23.68 24.83
C ALA A 712 29.78 -22.38 24.65
N ASP A 713 30.31 -22.14 23.44
CA ASP A 713 31.02 -20.90 23.10
C ASP A 713 30.08 -19.70 23.02
N ALA A 714 28.90 -19.89 22.41
CA ALA A 714 27.89 -18.84 22.25
C ALA A 714 27.43 -18.26 23.61
N ILE A 715 27.28 -19.11 24.63
CA ILE A 715 26.92 -18.69 25.99
C ILE A 715 28.14 -18.33 26.86
N GLY A 716 29.36 -18.33 26.30
CA GLY A 716 30.58 -17.84 26.95
C GLY A 716 31.25 -18.81 27.92
N LEU A 717 31.10 -20.12 27.74
CA LEU A 717 31.80 -21.11 28.56
C LEU A 717 33.22 -21.34 28.05
N GLU A 718 34.12 -21.68 28.98
CA GLU A 718 35.47 -22.12 28.65
C GLU A 718 35.52 -23.65 28.54
N ASN A 719 36.24 -24.16 27.54
CA ASN A 719 36.45 -25.59 27.34
C ASN A 719 37.52 -26.14 28.30
N LYS A 720 37.13 -26.30 29.57
CA LYS A 720 37.96 -26.85 30.65
C LYS A 720 37.42 -28.21 31.11
N GLU A 721 38.32 -29.16 31.32
CA GLU A 721 37.96 -30.54 31.69
C GLU A 721 37.20 -30.66 33.01
N ASN A 722 37.49 -29.78 33.98
CA ASN A 722 36.79 -29.68 35.27
C ASN A 722 35.89 -28.43 35.36
N GLY A 723 35.42 -27.91 34.23
CA GLY A 723 34.50 -26.78 34.16
C GLY A 723 33.05 -27.22 34.25
N TYR A 724 32.24 -26.53 35.05
CA TYR A 724 30.80 -26.76 35.14
C TYR A 724 30.04 -25.45 34.95
N CYS A 725 28.89 -25.53 34.29
CA CYS A 725 27.93 -24.43 34.21
C CYS A 725 26.73 -24.75 35.11
N ILE A 726 26.22 -23.72 35.77
CA ILE A 726 25.01 -23.80 36.57
C ILE A 726 24.03 -22.80 35.96
N PHE A 727 22.81 -23.24 35.69
CA PHE A 727 21.75 -22.39 35.14
C PHE A 727 20.42 -22.69 35.81
N GLN A 728 19.55 -21.70 35.84
CA GLN A 728 18.18 -21.84 36.33
C GLN A 728 17.24 -21.89 35.14
N GLU A 729 16.32 -22.86 35.15
CA GLU A 729 15.21 -22.86 34.21
C GLU A 729 14.12 -21.90 34.70
N GLN A 730 13.72 -20.94 33.85
CA GLN A 730 12.81 -19.87 34.23
C GLN A 730 11.41 -20.37 34.67
N LYS A 731 10.88 -21.40 34.00
CA LYS A 731 9.51 -21.89 34.22
C LYS A 731 9.38 -22.70 35.52
N SER A 732 10.30 -23.64 35.77
CA SER A 732 10.27 -24.47 36.98
C SER A 732 10.97 -23.84 38.18
N GLY A 733 11.84 -22.85 37.95
CA GLY A 733 12.73 -22.26 38.97
C GLY A 733 13.84 -23.20 39.45
N LEU A 734 13.98 -24.39 38.85
CA LEU A 734 14.99 -25.38 39.22
C LEU A 734 16.37 -25.00 38.69
N TRP A 735 17.39 -25.34 39.48
CA TRP A 735 18.79 -25.16 39.12
C TRP A 735 19.37 -26.46 38.59
N TYR A 736 20.10 -26.37 37.49
CA TYR A 736 20.75 -27.49 36.84
C TYR A 736 22.26 -27.24 36.76
N ILE A 737 23.03 -28.32 36.83
CA ILE A 737 24.48 -28.31 36.61
C ILE A 737 24.81 -29.19 35.40
N ARG A 738 25.74 -28.73 34.54
CA ARG A 738 26.26 -29.48 33.39
C ARG A 738 27.77 -29.32 33.29
N SER A 739 28.44 -30.35 32.76
CA SER A 739 29.86 -30.30 32.41
C SER A 739 30.03 -29.42 31.17
N ASN A 740 30.99 -28.48 31.22
CA ASN A 740 31.31 -27.64 30.06
C ASN A 740 31.83 -28.50 28.91
N LYS A 741 32.68 -29.50 29.21
CA LYS A 741 33.24 -30.43 28.22
C LYS A 741 32.14 -31.19 27.46
N ASP A 742 31.12 -31.67 28.18
CA ASP A 742 29.98 -32.33 27.54
C ASP A 742 29.20 -31.39 26.63
N LEU A 743 29.01 -30.12 27.00
CA LEU A 743 28.35 -29.13 26.16
C LEU A 743 29.14 -28.82 24.88
N PHE A 744 30.48 -28.77 24.94
CA PHE A 744 31.33 -28.60 23.75
C PHE A 744 31.30 -29.82 22.82
N GLU A 745 31.36 -31.03 23.39
CA GLU A 745 31.46 -32.28 22.62
C GLU A 745 30.11 -32.75 22.05
N LYS A 746 29.07 -32.76 22.90
CA LYS A 746 27.75 -33.35 22.61
C LYS A 746 26.66 -32.31 22.36
N GLY A 747 26.83 -31.09 22.86
CA GLY A 747 25.78 -30.07 22.84
C GLY A 747 24.78 -30.24 23.97
N MET A 748 23.56 -29.73 23.77
CA MET A 748 22.48 -29.74 24.76
C MET A 748 21.25 -30.46 24.23
N PHE A 749 20.76 -31.44 25.00
CA PHE A 749 19.48 -32.11 24.75
C PHE A 749 18.34 -31.32 25.35
N VAL A 750 17.23 -31.25 24.62
CA VAL A 750 15.98 -30.64 25.07
C VAL A 750 14.80 -31.57 24.78
N HIS A 751 13.86 -31.62 25.71
CA HIS A 751 12.57 -32.27 25.56
C HIS A 751 11.50 -31.32 26.12
N LEU A 752 10.51 -30.99 25.28
CA LEU A 752 9.47 -30.02 25.56
C LEU A 752 8.10 -30.65 25.36
N ASN A 753 7.17 -30.33 26.25
CA ASN A 753 5.75 -30.57 26.05
C ASN A 753 5.17 -29.63 24.99
N GLY A 754 3.89 -29.82 24.65
CA GLY A 754 3.21 -28.94 23.71
C GLY A 754 3.16 -27.50 24.21
N PHE A 755 3.53 -26.54 23.36
CA PHE A 755 3.55 -25.11 23.69
C PHE A 755 4.39 -24.75 24.93
N GLU A 756 5.39 -25.57 25.25
CA GLU A 756 6.34 -25.34 26.37
C GLU A 756 7.53 -24.46 25.99
#